data_AF-A0A671WBF1-F1
#
_entry.id   AF-A0A671WBF1-F1
#
_cell.length_a   1.000
_cell.length_b   1.000
_cell.length_c   1.000
_cell.angle_alpha   90.00
_cell.angle_beta   90.00
_cell.angle_gamma   90.00
#
_symmetry.space_group_name_H-M   'P 1'
#
loop_
_entity.id
_entity.type
_entity.pdbx_description
1 polymer ?
#
loop_
_entity_poly.entity_id
_entity_poly.type
_entity_poly.pdbx_seq_one_letter_code
_entity_poly.pdbx_strand_id
1 'polypeptide(L)'
;MRTLTSPSGQEEAVTVRRSESADAQGIDSLITPSAQAVFGRVNVIHLLEKANLAVTLANEKDDIVAHASFFDHPLGDLVDPAHWEPFLQKHFRAEKCAEIFCSVKCVCLVSACQNLDFCIITVPMLSPEFLLLQNFLRVPHRITSLLPYELYIFPRTGLRWVILDGVPLQAFVAQVDGQVVGILIMRDEQDVEYIRAHYNIENFIYFSHHRYEEHAQIRHFVLNPSFQHFSKHLFKEVLRLAHKSCLYHRMYPPDCSQENSCVHHLDFVLNCAVPVRPRRQIIYPLEELGINAPSRRITEDQAPFAVSLISRKLTMEPKVSVNARIVVVGASDTGLSFLEVLCFCPHLRFNNLTLISTHGFPSDCNHEDVGFLSTSHAYSSRDLAQLPLHSYVSVMTGKMVGINRMSKYVRVSGGEKVPYDHLILCTGLQYQVPCPTGVDVSQPVTNSQLPAQSTHRRYTGPVPSNLFTLNDLHDCMAAHRWLCANFVEQEDNAVVYGNSIDVFTTVETLLSLGVQGHRIHLVLTPPEPAASCLSDPDVEKAVVTAMSKAEVQVHRNCTLAQMNHGEKHPDPLTSVSFSNDAEPLHLQCGVFFNLSNKGVDYDAFKSINNSFLVFDSRLVINASFHTSDEAICGAGPLTKYSRSYYTDEWSQANFNSKEVGQELAAMLLPLFDPTQEPADEPPPGADRLVPLYKQAKIQGGKLPGGFNYLHVSKPRAANLTEPPLQDRRIVTGRVETGNYFCLHLDCYELVETLTCLSLKPLPVYNYLSLYGKHQQLLGQLLTRYNQGLIHDLYR
;
A
#
# COMPACT_ATOMS: atom_id res chain seq x y z
N MET A 1 0.61 -1.11 40.28
CA MET A 1 -0.13 -1.83 41.35
C MET A 1 -0.58 -0.85 42.42
N ARG A 2 -1.84 -0.93 42.84
CA ARG A 2 -2.36 -0.23 44.02
C ARG A 2 -2.97 -1.27 44.94
N THR A 3 -2.79 -1.14 46.25
CA THR A 3 -3.38 -2.06 47.24
C THR A 3 -4.74 -1.52 47.66
N LEU A 4 -5.78 -2.34 47.56
CA LEU A 4 -7.12 -2.03 48.09
C LEU A 4 -7.33 -2.81 49.38
N THR A 5 -7.83 -2.13 50.41
CA THR A 5 -8.22 -2.76 51.67
C THR A 5 -9.73 -2.99 51.64
N SER A 6 -10.15 -4.24 51.72
CA SER A 6 -11.57 -4.60 51.85
C SER A 6 -12.19 -4.05 53.15
N PRO A 7 -13.52 -3.95 53.26
CA PRO A 7 -14.21 -3.57 54.51
C PRO A 7 -13.89 -4.51 55.69
N SER A 8 -13.42 -5.73 55.41
CA SER A 8 -12.95 -6.73 56.36
C SER A 8 -11.46 -6.62 56.73
N GLY A 9 -10.72 -5.66 56.16
CA GLY A 9 -9.30 -5.43 56.47
C GLY A 9 -8.30 -6.30 55.68
N GLN A 10 -8.75 -7.11 54.73
CA GLN A 10 -7.85 -7.80 53.79
C GLN A 10 -7.33 -6.82 52.73
N GLU A 11 -6.00 -6.76 52.57
CA GLU A 11 -5.33 -6.01 51.52
C GLU A 11 -5.13 -6.89 50.28
N GLU A 12 -5.60 -6.43 49.13
CA GLU A 12 -5.44 -7.11 47.84
C GLU A 12 -4.78 -6.15 46.86
N ALA A 13 -3.70 -6.60 46.21
CA ALA A 13 -3.04 -5.82 45.18
C ALA A 13 -3.86 -5.90 43.89
N VAL A 14 -4.19 -4.73 43.33
CA VAL A 14 -5.03 -4.62 42.15
C VAL A 14 -4.36 -3.79 41.05
N THR A 15 -4.71 -4.14 39.83
CA THR A 15 -4.34 -3.44 38.61
C THR A 15 -5.59 -2.81 38.01
N VAL A 16 -5.43 -1.60 37.48
CA VAL A 16 -6.51 -0.86 36.81
C VAL A 16 -6.13 -0.75 35.36
N ARG A 17 -6.99 -1.26 34.47
CA ARG A 17 -6.79 -1.20 33.02
C ARG A 17 -8.09 -0.88 32.30
N ARG A 18 -8.00 -0.51 31.02
CA ARG A 18 -9.19 -0.40 30.17
C ARG A 18 -9.85 -1.76 30.06
N SER A 19 -11.18 -1.77 30.02
CA SER A 19 -11.94 -2.99 29.86
C SER A 19 -11.79 -3.57 28.46
N GLU A 20 -11.59 -4.87 28.40
CA GLU A 20 -11.57 -5.64 27.16
C GLU A 20 -12.83 -6.49 27.03
N SER A 21 -13.15 -6.96 25.83
CA SER A 21 -14.26 -7.89 25.63
C SER A 21 -14.10 -9.21 26.39
N ALA A 22 -12.86 -9.64 26.64
CA ALA A 22 -12.56 -10.82 27.43
C ALA A 22 -13.02 -10.67 28.90
N ASP A 23 -13.11 -9.43 29.39
CA ASP A 23 -13.57 -9.12 30.74
C ASP A 23 -15.09 -9.35 30.91
N ALA A 24 -15.84 -9.49 29.82
CA ALA A 24 -17.31 -9.50 29.85
C ALA A 24 -17.87 -10.57 30.79
N GLN A 25 -17.27 -11.77 30.83
CA GLN A 25 -17.74 -12.84 31.71
C GLN A 25 -17.49 -12.53 33.19
N GLY A 26 -16.32 -11.98 33.53
CA GLY A 26 -16.02 -11.58 34.91
C GLY A 26 -16.88 -10.39 35.35
N ILE A 27 -17.15 -9.43 34.46
CA ILE A 27 -18.05 -8.31 34.73
C ILE A 27 -19.50 -8.80 34.94
N ASP A 28 -19.98 -9.74 34.13
CA ASP A 28 -21.33 -10.31 34.28
C ASP A 28 -21.51 -11.00 35.65
N SER A 29 -20.44 -11.65 36.16
CA SER A 29 -20.46 -12.27 37.49
C SER A 29 -20.59 -11.27 38.65
N LEU A 30 -20.24 -9.99 38.44
CA LEU A 30 -20.39 -8.92 39.43
C LEU A 30 -21.82 -8.35 39.47
N ILE A 31 -22.67 -8.65 38.48
CA ILE A 31 -24.03 -8.12 38.41
C ILE A 31 -24.93 -8.85 39.41
N THR A 32 -25.22 -8.18 40.52
CA THR A 32 -26.15 -8.71 41.53
C THR A 32 -27.62 -8.60 41.09
N PRO A 33 -28.54 -9.44 41.61
CA PRO A 33 -29.97 -9.32 41.34
C PRO A 33 -30.53 -7.93 41.68
N SER A 34 -29.98 -7.27 42.70
CA SER A 34 -30.33 -5.90 43.09
C SER A 34 -29.96 -4.88 42.01
N ALA A 35 -28.78 -5.02 41.39
CA ALA A 35 -28.37 -4.16 40.27
C ALA A 35 -29.24 -4.41 39.04
N GLN A 36 -29.57 -5.67 38.74
CA GLN A 36 -30.45 -6.05 37.63
C GLN A 36 -31.88 -5.48 37.81
N ALA A 37 -32.38 -5.37 39.04
CA ALA A 37 -33.67 -4.75 39.33
C ALA A 37 -33.70 -3.24 39.04
N VAL A 38 -32.55 -2.55 39.17
CA VAL A 38 -32.43 -1.10 38.96
C VAL A 38 -32.12 -0.76 37.51
N PHE A 39 -31.19 -1.50 36.87
CA PHE A 39 -30.68 -1.19 35.54
C PHE A 39 -31.25 -2.11 34.43
N GLY A 40 -32.06 -3.10 34.78
CA GLY A 40 -32.59 -4.09 33.84
C GLY A 40 -31.57 -5.14 33.43
N ARG A 41 -31.91 -5.93 32.40
CA ARG A 41 -30.95 -6.86 31.77
C ARG A 41 -29.95 -6.07 30.93
N VAL A 42 -28.69 -6.05 31.37
CA VAL A 42 -27.60 -5.39 30.67
C VAL A 42 -26.85 -6.42 29.83
N ASN A 43 -26.71 -6.17 28.54
CA ASN A 43 -25.74 -6.90 27.72
C ASN A 43 -24.36 -6.25 27.94
N VAL A 44 -23.48 -6.93 28.69
CA VAL A 44 -22.17 -6.39 29.07
C VAL A 44 -21.31 -6.07 27.84
N ILE A 45 -21.33 -6.89 26.79
CA ILE A 45 -20.55 -6.63 25.57
C ILE A 45 -21.05 -5.36 24.89
N HIS A 46 -22.38 -5.19 24.78
CA HIS A 46 -22.97 -3.98 24.23
C HIS A 46 -22.64 -2.74 25.06
N LEU A 47 -22.65 -2.88 26.40
CA LEU A 47 -22.28 -1.81 27.33
C LEU A 47 -20.83 -1.37 27.10
N LEU A 48 -19.90 -2.32 27.06
CA LEU A 48 -18.48 -2.07 26.82
C LEU A 48 -18.24 -1.41 25.46
N GLU A 49 -18.97 -1.84 24.43
CA GLU A 49 -18.80 -1.34 23.07
C GLU A 49 -19.33 0.10 22.90
N LYS A 50 -20.46 0.42 23.53
CA LYS A 50 -21.08 1.75 23.43
C LYS A 50 -20.53 2.75 24.46
N ALA A 51 -19.81 2.29 25.48
CA ALA A 51 -19.20 3.15 26.48
C ALA A 51 -18.10 4.04 25.88
N ASN A 52 -18.02 5.28 26.35
CA ASN A 52 -16.94 6.20 25.97
C ASN A 52 -15.62 5.83 26.65
N LEU A 53 -15.71 5.31 27.88
CA LEU A 53 -14.60 4.77 28.64
C LEU A 53 -15.13 3.62 29.49
N ALA A 54 -14.46 2.48 29.42
CA ALA A 54 -14.74 1.32 30.26
C ALA A 54 -13.44 0.93 30.98
N VAL A 55 -13.52 0.77 32.30
CA VAL A 55 -12.36 0.46 33.16
C VAL A 55 -12.68 -0.78 33.98
N THR A 56 -11.73 -1.72 33.99
CA THR A 56 -11.78 -2.95 34.78
C THR A 56 -10.68 -2.90 35.84
N LEU A 57 -11.00 -3.42 37.02
CA LEU A 57 -10.08 -3.59 38.13
C LEU A 57 -9.91 -5.08 38.38
N ALA A 58 -8.68 -5.57 38.24
CA ALA A 58 -8.33 -6.97 38.36
C ALA A 58 -7.34 -7.20 39.52
N ASN A 59 -7.41 -8.36 40.17
CA ASN A 59 -6.43 -8.74 41.20
C ASN A 59 -5.19 -9.41 40.59
N GLU A 60 -4.27 -9.89 41.43
CA GLU A 60 -3.03 -10.58 40.97
C GLU A 60 -3.28 -11.88 40.20
N LYS A 61 -4.48 -12.48 40.34
CA LYS A 61 -4.88 -13.68 39.58
C LYS A 61 -5.59 -13.35 38.28
N ASP A 62 -5.68 -12.06 37.94
CA ASP A 62 -6.46 -11.51 36.83
C ASP A 62 -7.98 -11.73 36.96
N ASP A 63 -8.46 -12.02 38.19
CA ASP A 63 -9.88 -12.07 38.49
C ASP A 63 -10.45 -10.65 38.57
N ILE A 64 -11.62 -10.43 37.99
CA ILE A 64 -12.25 -9.11 37.93
C ILE A 64 -12.97 -8.80 39.24
N VAL A 65 -12.54 -7.74 39.91
CA VAL A 65 -13.05 -7.32 41.23
C VAL A 65 -14.06 -6.17 41.08
N ALA A 66 -13.86 -5.27 40.11
CA ALA A 66 -14.76 -4.15 39.88
C ALA A 66 -14.73 -3.68 38.42
N HIS A 67 -15.81 -3.03 38.00
CA HIS A 67 -15.96 -2.48 36.66
C HIS A 67 -16.74 -1.16 36.68
N ALA A 68 -16.36 -0.23 35.82
CA ALA A 68 -17.09 1.00 35.55
C ALA A 68 -17.13 1.31 34.06
N SER A 69 -18.33 1.56 33.53
CA SER A 69 -18.56 2.04 32.17
C SER A 69 -19.12 3.47 32.22
N PHE A 70 -18.51 4.37 31.47
CA PHE A 70 -18.84 5.80 31.45
C PHE A 70 -19.45 6.20 30.11
N PHE A 71 -20.58 6.88 30.18
CA PHE A 71 -21.31 7.46 29.06
C PHE A 71 -21.37 8.97 29.21
N ASP A 72 -21.51 9.68 28.10
CA ASP A 72 -21.66 11.13 28.05
C ASP A 72 -23.11 11.62 28.17
N HIS A 73 -24.06 10.69 28.26
CA HIS A 73 -25.46 10.97 28.52
C HIS A 73 -26.00 9.99 29.58
N PRO A 74 -27.12 10.32 30.25
CA PRO A 74 -27.79 9.39 31.17
C PRO A 74 -28.14 8.07 30.48
N LEU A 75 -28.06 6.96 31.23
CA LEU A 75 -28.44 5.63 30.75
C LEU A 75 -29.95 5.39 30.85
N GLY A 76 -30.47 4.62 29.91
CA GLY A 76 -31.90 4.31 29.76
C GLY A 76 -32.62 5.29 28.82
N ASP A 77 -33.77 4.88 28.27
CA ASP A 77 -34.61 5.68 27.36
C ASP A 77 -35.29 6.89 28.05
N LEU A 78 -34.63 7.44 29.08
CA LEU A 78 -35.12 8.48 29.98
C LEU A 78 -35.14 9.85 29.30
N VAL A 79 -34.16 10.08 28.42
CA VAL A 79 -34.10 11.25 27.54
C VAL A 79 -33.36 10.89 26.26
N ASP A 80 -33.81 11.47 25.15
CA ASP A 80 -33.08 11.45 23.89
C ASP A 80 -31.61 11.90 24.11
N PRO A 81 -30.60 11.10 23.69
CA PRO A 81 -29.19 11.47 23.78
C PRO A 81 -28.84 12.81 23.13
N ALA A 82 -29.61 13.32 22.18
CA ALA A 82 -29.40 14.65 21.62
C ALA A 82 -29.83 15.78 22.58
N HIS A 83 -30.74 15.50 23.51
CA HIS A 83 -31.46 16.49 24.33
C HIS A 83 -31.27 16.32 25.85
N TRP A 84 -30.28 15.54 26.29
CA TRP A 84 -30.05 15.27 27.72
C TRP A 84 -29.69 16.51 28.55
N GLU A 85 -28.93 17.46 27.97
CA GLU A 85 -28.54 18.70 28.66
C GLU A 85 -29.74 19.60 29.00
N PRO A 86 -30.61 19.98 28.04
CA PRO A 86 -31.85 20.70 28.35
C PRO A 86 -32.74 19.97 29.36
N PHE A 87 -32.81 18.64 29.27
CA PHE A 87 -33.57 17.83 30.21
C PHE A 87 -32.99 17.95 31.63
N LEU A 88 -31.68 17.85 31.80
CA LEU A 88 -31.06 17.99 33.12
C LEU A 88 -31.23 19.40 33.68
N GLN A 89 -31.02 20.45 32.87
CA GLN A 89 -31.20 21.84 33.30
C GLN A 89 -32.65 22.14 33.71
N LYS A 90 -33.63 21.49 33.05
CA LYS A 90 -35.05 21.64 33.36
C LYS A 90 -35.45 20.94 34.67
N HIS A 91 -34.85 19.79 34.97
CA HIS A 91 -35.30 18.94 36.09
C HIS A 91 -34.37 19.00 37.32
N PHE A 92 -33.15 19.49 37.17
CA PHE A 92 -32.14 19.56 38.23
C PHE A 92 -31.50 20.96 38.26
N ARG A 93 -31.11 21.44 39.46
CA ARG A 93 -30.38 22.72 39.63
C ARG A 93 -28.91 22.58 39.17
N ALA A 94 -28.71 22.49 37.86
CA ALA A 94 -27.42 22.23 37.22
C ALA A 94 -26.66 23.50 36.76
N GLU A 95 -27.00 24.67 37.32
CA GLU A 95 -26.47 25.99 36.92
C GLU A 95 -24.93 26.11 37.00
N LYS A 96 -24.26 25.24 37.78
CA LYS A 96 -22.78 25.17 37.88
C LYS A 96 -22.12 24.05 37.07
N CYS A 97 -22.89 23.17 36.43
CA CYS A 97 -22.32 22.06 35.64
C CYS A 97 -22.10 22.43 34.16
N ALA A 98 -22.69 23.54 33.68
CA ALA A 98 -22.72 23.91 32.27
C ALA A 98 -21.41 24.50 31.71
N GLU A 99 -20.44 24.88 32.55
CA GLU A 99 -19.23 25.62 32.12
C GLU A 99 -18.17 24.75 31.39
N ILE A 100 -18.40 23.46 31.16
CA ILE A 100 -17.42 22.54 30.54
C ILE A 100 -17.79 22.14 29.09
N PHE A 101 -18.96 22.55 28.59
CA PHE A 101 -19.48 22.04 27.31
C PHE A 101 -19.39 23.09 26.18
N CYS A 102 -18.52 22.86 25.20
CA CYS A 102 -18.54 23.60 23.94
C CYS A 102 -19.87 23.33 23.22
N SER A 103 -20.69 24.36 23.00
CA SER A 103 -21.95 24.21 22.30
C SER A 103 -21.73 23.96 20.80
N VAL A 104 -21.76 22.70 20.36
CA VAL A 104 -21.90 22.37 18.94
C VAL A 104 -23.38 22.51 18.59
N LYS A 105 -23.75 23.58 17.90
CA LYS A 105 -25.12 23.74 17.40
C LYS A 105 -25.25 22.99 16.08
N CYS A 106 -26.21 22.07 16.01
CA CYS A 106 -26.64 21.53 14.73
C CYS A 106 -27.32 22.68 13.96
N VAL A 107 -26.57 23.32 13.07
CA VAL A 107 -27.08 24.33 12.16
C VAL A 107 -27.05 23.70 10.79
N CYS A 108 -28.22 23.38 10.24
CA CYS A 108 -28.35 23.21 8.79
C CYS A 108 -27.89 24.55 8.18
N LEU A 109 -26.67 24.59 7.64
CA LEU A 109 -26.07 25.81 7.10
C LEU A 109 -26.71 26.13 5.75
N VAL A 110 -27.90 26.70 5.85
CA VAL A 110 -28.32 27.83 5.06
C VAL A 110 -28.85 28.81 6.09
N SER A 111 -28.27 30.01 6.17
CA SER A 111 -28.80 31.06 7.05
C SER A 111 -30.19 31.45 6.56
N ALA A 112 -31.20 30.73 7.00
CA ALA A 112 -32.58 31.15 6.93
C ALA A 112 -32.71 32.27 7.96
N CYS A 113 -32.77 33.52 7.50
CA CYS A 113 -33.37 34.58 8.29
C CYS A 113 -34.71 34.04 8.81
N GLN A 114 -34.90 33.99 10.13
CA GLN A 114 -36.03 33.29 10.76
C GLN A 114 -37.42 33.77 10.28
N ASN A 115 -37.49 34.84 9.49
CA ASN A 115 -38.71 35.43 8.93
C ASN A 115 -38.74 35.56 7.39
N LEU A 116 -37.80 34.96 6.62
CA LEU A 116 -37.78 35.08 5.15
C LEU A 116 -37.73 33.71 4.46
N ASP A 117 -38.59 33.50 3.46
CA ASP A 117 -38.78 32.25 2.70
C ASP A 117 -37.70 31.96 1.63
N PHE A 118 -36.54 32.61 1.72
CA PHE A 118 -35.47 32.54 0.72
C PHE A 118 -34.07 32.62 1.34
N CYS A 119 -33.13 31.93 0.71
CA CYS A 119 -31.69 31.98 0.98
C CYS A 119 -31.02 33.01 0.07
N ILE A 120 -30.02 33.72 0.60
CA ILE A 120 -29.23 34.70 -0.14
C ILE A 120 -27.76 34.28 -0.08
N ILE A 121 -27.07 34.26 -1.23
CA ILE A 121 -25.62 34.07 -1.32
C ILE A 121 -25.03 35.25 -2.11
N THR A 122 -23.88 35.75 -1.67
CA THR A 122 -23.11 36.77 -2.41
C THR A 122 -21.79 36.18 -2.87
N VAL A 123 -21.50 36.27 -4.17
CA VAL A 123 -20.31 35.68 -4.79
C VAL A 123 -19.45 36.77 -5.41
N PRO A 124 -18.12 36.81 -5.18
CA PRO A 124 -17.24 37.78 -5.86
C PRO A 124 -17.33 37.63 -7.39
N MET A 125 -17.41 38.73 -8.13
CA MET A 125 -17.61 38.74 -9.60
C MET A 125 -16.57 37.94 -10.41
N LEU A 126 -15.40 37.65 -9.84
CA LEU A 126 -14.31 36.91 -10.50
C LEU A 126 -14.31 35.40 -10.18
N SER A 127 -15.33 34.90 -9.47
CA SER A 127 -15.41 33.48 -9.12
C SER A 127 -15.99 32.68 -10.30
N PRO A 128 -15.38 31.55 -10.72
CA PRO A 128 -15.96 30.69 -11.74
C PRO A 128 -17.32 30.13 -11.27
N GLU A 129 -18.29 30.08 -12.18
CA GLU A 129 -19.64 29.57 -11.88
C GLU A 129 -19.57 28.06 -11.57
N PHE A 130 -19.92 27.66 -10.35
CA PHE A 130 -19.94 26.26 -9.90
C PHE A 130 -21.38 25.73 -9.84
N LEU A 131 -21.57 24.42 -10.02
CA LEU A 131 -22.88 23.75 -10.16
C LEU A 131 -23.96 24.17 -9.15
N LEU A 132 -23.57 24.54 -7.93
CA LEU A 132 -24.50 25.01 -6.92
C LEU A 132 -25.21 26.32 -7.32
N LEU A 133 -24.52 27.25 -8.00
CA LEU A 133 -25.08 28.55 -8.41
C LEU A 133 -26.15 28.43 -9.51
N GLN A 134 -26.13 27.36 -10.30
CA GLN A 134 -27.15 27.11 -11.33
C GLN A 134 -28.56 26.95 -10.74
N ASN A 135 -28.64 26.55 -9.47
CA ASN A 135 -29.91 26.43 -8.75
C ASN A 135 -30.38 27.77 -8.20
N PHE A 136 -29.52 28.79 -8.08
CA PHE A 136 -29.86 30.08 -7.50
C PHE A 136 -30.24 31.11 -8.58
N LEU A 137 -31.21 31.96 -8.26
CA LEU A 137 -31.62 33.06 -9.14
C LEU A 137 -30.69 34.26 -8.92
N ARG A 138 -29.86 34.58 -9.92
CA ARG A 138 -29.00 35.77 -9.91
C ARG A 138 -29.84 37.04 -9.90
N VAL A 139 -29.56 37.94 -8.97
CA VAL A 139 -30.22 39.24 -8.86
C VAL A 139 -29.36 40.30 -9.53
N PRO A 140 -29.86 40.99 -10.56
CA PRO A 140 -29.09 42.00 -11.26
C PRO A 140 -28.79 43.21 -10.37
N HIS A 141 -27.60 43.78 -10.52
CA HIS A 141 -27.20 45.01 -9.80
C HIS A 141 -28.08 46.20 -10.19
N ARG A 142 -28.30 47.10 -9.23
CA ARG A 142 -28.75 48.47 -9.56
C ARG A 142 -27.59 49.21 -10.24
N ILE A 143 -27.91 50.04 -11.23
CA ILE A 143 -26.94 50.79 -12.08
C ILE A 143 -25.95 51.64 -11.26
N THR A 144 -26.24 51.94 -9.99
CA THR A 144 -25.42 52.73 -9.07
C THR A 144 -24.60 51.91 -8.05
N SER A 145 -24.59 50.57 -8.15
CA SER A 145 -23.90 49.69 -7.19
C SER A 145 -22.42 49.51 -7.54
N LEU A 146 -21.52 49.84 -6.60
CA LEU A 146 -20.06 49.67 -6.70
C LEU A 146 -19.53 48.42 -5.97
N LEU A 147 -20.42 47.49 -5.59
CA LEU A 147 -20.03 46.29 -4.83
C LEU A 147 -19.50 45.20 -5.78
N PRO A 148 -18.31 44.62 -5.54
CA PRO A 148 -17.70 43.61 -6.41
C PRO A 148 -18.28 42.19 -6.21
N TYR A 149 -19.53 42.10 -5.74
CA TYR A 149 -20.22 40.85 -5.38
C TYR A 149 -21.56 40.75 -6.08
N GLU A 150 -21.82 39.60 -6.70
CA GLU A 150 -23.11 39.26 -7.28
C GLU A 150 -24.02 38.60 -6.25
N LEU A 151 -25.30 38.93 -6.29
CA LEU A 151 -26.31 38.44 -5.37
C LEU A 151 -27.10 37.30 -6.00
N TYR A 152 -27.30 36.20 -5.27
CA TYR A 152 -28.02 35.01 -5.70
C TYR A 152 -29.10 34.66 -4.66
N ILE A 153 -30.34 34.41 -5.10
CA ILE A 153 -31.49 34.10 -4.23
C ILE A 153 -32.07 32.73 -4.56
N PHE A 154 -32.42 31.94 -3.53
CA PHE A 154 -33.04 30.63 -3.72
C PHE A 154 -34.19 30.37 -2.74
N PRO A 155 -35.38 29.92 -3.20
CA PRO A 155 -36.53 29.69 -2.34
C PRO A 155 -36.34 28.49 -1.39
N ARG A 156 -36.84 28.60 -0.16
CA ARG A 156 -36.73 27.59 0.91
C ARG A 156 -37.28 26.22 0.52
N THR A 157 -38.28 26.17 -0.37
CA THR A 157 -38.88 24.93 -0.87
C THR A 157 -37.95 24.13 -1.78
N GLY A 158 -37.00 24.78 -2.47
CA GLY A 158 -35.97 24.11 -3.26
C GLY A 158 -34.80 23.57 -2.41
N LEU A 159 -34.63 24.06 -1.18
CA LEU A 159 -33.57 23.64 -0.24
C LEU A 159 -33.93 22.42 0.59
N ARG A 160 -35.19 21.96 0.52
CA ARG A 160 -35.70 20.94 1.45
C ARG A 160 -35.01 19.57 1.28
N TRP A 161 -34.24 19.41 0.21
CA TRP A 161 -33.51 18.20 -0.12
C TRP A 161 -32.32 18.54 -1.03
N VAL A 162 -31.15 18.89 -0.46
CA VAL A 162 -29.90 18.69 -1.23
C VAL A 162 -29.62 17.19 -1.19
N ILE A 163 -30.37 16.46 -2.00
CA ILE A 163 -30.17 15.05 -2.28
C ILE A 163 -29.08 15.00 -3.34
N LEU A 164 -27.88 14.58 -2.93
CA LEU A 164 -26.95 13.93 -3.85
C LEU A 164 -27.26 12.43 -3.79
N ASP A 165 -27.58 11.83 -4.92
CA ASP A 165 -27.77 10.38 -5.08
C ASP A 165 -28.85 9.71 -4.21
N GLY A 166 -29.90 10.44 -3.81
CA GLY A 166 -31.01 9.91 -3.00
C GLY A 166 -30.84 9.99 -1.48
N VAL A 167 -29.66 10.36 -0.95
CA VAL A 167 -29.36 10.30 0.50
C VAL A 167 -29.31 11.70 1.12
N PRO A 168 -30.00 11.96 2.26
CA PRO A 168 -29.97 13.26 2.91
C PRO A 168 -28.58 13.57 3.52
N LEU A 169 -28.09 14.78 3.28
CA LEU A 169 -26.89 15.32 3.92
C LEU A 169 -27.23 15.95 5.27
N GLN A 170 -26.36 15.75 6.26
CA GLN A 170 -26.42 16.39 7.57
C GLN A 170 -25.21 17.30 7.74
N ALA A 171 -25.43 18.54 8.19
CA ALA A 171 -24.38 19.53 8.42
C ALA A 171 -24.37 19.99 9.88
N PHE A 172 -23.18 20.01 10.47
CA PHE A 172 -22.91 20.42 11.84
C PHE A 172 -21.97 21.62 11.83
N VAL A 173 -22.26 22.60 12.68
CA VAL A 173 -21.49 23.85 12.74
C VAL A 173 -20.96 24.05 14.15
N ALA A 174 -19.65 24.10 14.27
CA ALA A 174 -18.97 24.45 15.50
C ALA A 174 -19.01 25.96 15.69
N GLN A 175 -19.52 26.43 16.82
CA GLN A 175 -19.57 27.85 17.14
C GLN A 175 -18.93 28.12 18.51
N VAL A 176 -18.16 29.20 18.59
CA VAL A 176 -17.61 29.75 19.84
C VAL A 176 -18.00 31.21 19.90
N ASP A 177 -18.70 31.61 20.97
CA ASP A 177 -19.25 32.97 21.16
C ASP A 177 -20.02 33.54 19.94
N GLY A 178 -20.73 32.66 19.22
CA GLY A 178 -21.51 33.01 18.02
C GLY A 178 -20.70 33.10 16.73
N GLN A 179 -19.38 32.93 16.77
CA GLN A 179 -18.53 32.83 15.59
C GLN A 179 -18.43 31.37 15.12
N VAL A 180 -18.57 31.15 13.80
CA VAL A 180 -18.34 29.82 13.21
C VAL A 180 -16.85 29.51 13.19
N VAL A 181 -16.46 28.43 13.85
CA VAL A 181 -15.06 27.97 13.93
C VAL A 181 -14.81 26.69 13.14
N GLY A 182 -15.85 25.98 12.73
CA GLY A 182 -15.73 24.78 11.91
C GLY A 182 -17.06 24.24 11.41
N ILE A 183 -17.01 23.40 10.38
CA ILE A 183 -18.16 22.77 9.72
C ILE A 183 -17.83 21.31 9.43
N LEU A 184 -18.78 20.42 9.68
CA LEU A 184 -18.73 19.01 9.28
C LEU A 184 -20.00 18.67 8.48
N ILE A 185 -19.83 18.06 7.31
CA ILE A 185 -20.92 17.54 6.49
C ILE A 185 -20.75 16.03 6.37
N MET A 186 -21.82 15.30 6.62
CA MET A 186 -21.86 13.84 6.53
C MET A 186 -23.16 13.35 5.89
N ARG A 187 -23.17 12.09 5.47
CA ARG A 187 -24.36 11.37 5.00
C ARG A 187 -24.41 9.99 5.63
N ASP A 188 -25.56 9.34 5.58
CA ASP A 188 -25.70 7.95 6.00
C ASP A 188 -24.92 7.04 5.06
N GLU A 189 -24.16 6.10 5.62
CA GLU A 189 -23.32 5.18 4.85
C GLU A 189 -24.21 4.07 4.26
N GLN A 190 -24.27 3.98 2.93
CA GLN A 190 -25.13 3.00 2.23
C GLN A 190 -24.39 1.69 1.96
N ASP A 191 -23.06 1.72 1.81
CA ASP A 191 -22.26 0.55 1.45
C ASP A 191 -21.57 -0.09 2.66
N VAL A 192 -22.23 -0.09 3.81
CA VAL A 192 -21.66 -0.63 5.06
C VAL A 192 -21.25 -2.11 4.90
N GLU A 193 -22.04 -2.90 4.16
CA GLU A 193 -21.74 -4.31 3.87
C GLU A 193 -20.49 -4.47 3.00
N TYR A 194 -20.31 -3.58 2.02
CA TYR A 194 -19.11 -3.52 1.20
C TYR A 194 -17.90 -3.19 2.07
N ILE A 195 -17.98 -2.13 2.90
CA ILE A 195 -16.87 -1.72 3.78
C ILE A 195 -16.52 -2.86 4.75
N ARG A 196 -17.51 -3.54 5.33
CA ARG A 196 -17.29 -4.66 6.24
C ARG A 196 -16.58 -5.83 5.56
N ALA A 197 -16.95 -6.15 4.32
CA ALA A 197 -16.35 -7.23 3.55
C ALA A 197 -14.95 -6.89 3.03
N HIS A 198 -14.68 -5.62 2.74
CA HIS A 198 -13.43 -5.14 2.14
C HIS A 198 -12.41 -4.59 3.12
N TYR A 199 -12.79 -4.26 4.36
CA TYR A 199 -11.89 -3.66 5.34
C TYR A 199 -12.06 -4.32 6.71
N ASN A 200 -10.96 -4.39 7.47
CA ASN A 200 -10.93 -4.98 8.81
C ASN A 200 -11.52 -4.06 9.90
N ILE A 201 -12.74 -3.53 9.67
CA ILE A 201 -13.41 -2.65 10.64
C ILE A 201 -13.71 -3.37 11.97
N GLU A 202 -13.86 -4.70 11.94
CA GLU A 202 -14.14 -5.54 13.10
C GLU A 202 -12.96 -5.63 14.08
N ASN A 203 -11.77 -5.17 13.69
CA ASN A 203 -10.64 -5.00 14.60
C ASN A 203 -10.85 -3.82 15.58
N PHE A 204 -11.78 -2.92 15.27
CA PHE A 204 -11.99 -1.67 16.02
C PHE A 204 -13.40 -1.55 16.62
N ILE A 205 -14.40 -2.19 16.00
CA ILE A 205 -15.79 -2.16 16.45
C ILE A 205 -16.43 -3.55 16.39
N TYR A 206 -17.34 -3.84 17.32
CA TYR A 206 -18.19 -5.02 17.25
C TYR A 206 -19.40 -4.76 16.37
N PHE A 207 -19.26 -5.02 15.06
CA PHE A 207 -20.26 -4.69 14.05
C PHE A 207 -21.70 -5.08 14.41
N SER A 208 -21.92 -6.24 15.04
CA SER A 208 -23.25 -6.71 15.46
C SER A 208 -23.97 -5.83 16.50
N HIS A 209 -23.23 -4.96 17.19
CA HIS A 209 -23.77 -4.01 18.17
C HIS A 209 -24.02 -2.62 17.57
N HIS A 210 -23.79 -2.43 16.28
CA HIS A 210 -24.08 -1.21 15.54
C HIS A 210 -25.17 -1.47 14.51
N ARG A 211 -26.23 -0.65 14.52
CA ARG A 211 -27.28 -0.74 13.50
C ARG A 211 -26.82 -0.03 12.23
N TYR A 212 -27.35 -0.44 11.07
CA TYR A 212 -27.00 0.15 9.78
C TYR A 212 -27.17 1.67 9.75
N GLU A 213 -28.19 2.22 10.43
CA GLU A 213 -28.43 3.65 10.51
C GLU A 213 -27.41 4.39 11.39
N GLU A 214 -26.63 3.70 12.23
CA GLU A 214 -25.63 4.33 13.09
C GLU A 214 -24.27 4.56 12.37
N HIS A 215 -24.16 4.15 11.10
CA HIS A 215 -23.00 4.34 10.25
C HIS A 215 -23.18 5.55 9.33
N ALA A 216 -22.17 6.44 9.29
CA ALA A 216 -22.19 7.62 8.43
C ALA A 216 -20.83 7.86 7.77
N GLN A 217 -20.85 8.53 6.63
CA GLN A 217 -19.66 8.93 5.86
C GLN A 217 -19.41 10.43 5.98
N ILE A 218 -18.17 10.82 6.28
CA ILE A 218 -17.72 12.21 6.27
C ILE A 218 -17.51 12.65 4.80
N ARG A 219 -18.17 13.73 4.40
CA ARG A 219 -18.04 14.33 3.05
C ARG A 219 -17.22 15.61 3.06
N HIS A 220 -17.33 16.40 4.11
CA HIS A 220 -16.60 17.66 4.22
C HIS A 220 -16.29 17.95 5.68
N PHE A 221 -15.07 18.38 5.97
CA PHE A 221 -14.68 18.78 7.31
C PHE A 221 -13.67 19.91 7.26
N VAL A 222 -13.97 21.00 7.96
CA VAL A 222 -13.09 22.15 8.12
C VAL A 222 -13.18 22.62 9.56
N LEU A 223 -12.04 22.79 10.21
CA LEU A 223 -11.94 23.35 11.55
C LEU A 223 -10.79 24.36 11.56
N ASN A 224 -11.02 25.51 12.20
CA ASN A 224 -9.97 26.49 12.39
C ASN A 224 -8.81 25.86 13.19
N PRO A 225 -7.55 25.94 12.71
CA PRO A 225 -6.38 25.33 13.36
C PRO A 225 -6.23 25.65 14.84
N SER A 226 -6.62 26.85 15.28
CA SER A 226 -6.58 27.24 16.71
C SER A 226 -7.41 26.33 17.61
N PHE A 227 -8.41 25.64 17.06
CA PHE A 227 -9.31 24.73 17.77
C PHE A 227 -8.99 23.24 17.51
N GLN A 228 -7.81 22.92 16.97
CA GLN A 228 -7.41 21.54 16.66
C GLN A 228 -7.56 20.57 17.84
N HIS A 229 -7.21 21.03 19.03
CA HIS A 229 -7.28 20.25 20.27
C HIS A 229 -8.71 19.89 20.69
N PHE A 230 -9.72 20.59 20.16
CA PHE A 230 -11.14 20.27 20.37
C PHE A 230 -11.72 19.28 19.35
N SER A 231 -10.96 18.86 18.32
CA SER A 231 -11.43 17.92 17.28
C SER A 231 -12.08 16.65 17.86
N LYS A 232 -11.50 16.07 18.91
CA LYS A 232 -12.06 14.90 19.61
C LYS A 232 -13.46 15.18 20.19
N HIS A 233 -13.61 16.32 20.85
CA HIS A 233 -14.88 16.76 21.41
C HIS A 233 -15.90 17.04 20.33
N LEU A 234 -15.48 17.66 19.22
CA LEU A 234 -16.35 17.92 18.08
C LEU A 234 -16.90 16.62 17.48
N PHE A 235 -16.05 15.65 17.15
CA PHE A 235 -16.50 14.38 16.56
C PHE A 235 -17.40 13.59 17.52
N LYS A 236 -17.12 13.64 18.82
CA LYS A 236 -17.98 13.06 19.85
C LYS A 236 -19.38 13.71 19.84
N GLU A 237 -19.45 15.03 19.85
CA GLU A 237 -20.74 15.75 19.83
C GLU A 237 -21.51 15.53 18.53
N VAL A 238 -20.82 15.46 17.39
CA VAL A 238 -21.46 15.11 16.11
C VAL A 238 -22.07 13.71 16.18
N LEU A 239 -21.32 12.71 16.63
CA LEU A 239 -21.82 11.34 16.77
C LEU A 239 -23.08 11.30 17.65
N ARG A 240 -23.06 12.05 18.76
CA ARG A 240 -24.20 12.17 19.68
C ARG A 240 -25.42 12.83 19.02
N LEU A 241 -25.25 14.04 18.47
CA LEU A 241 -26.33 14.83 17.86
C LEU A 241 -26.97 14.15 16.65
N ALA A 242 -26.19 13.36 15.93
CA ALA A 242 -26.64 12.68 14.73
C ALA A 242 -27.18 11.26 14.97
N HIS A 243 -27.16 10.79 16.21
CA HIS A 243 -27.45 9.39 16.56
C HIS A 243 -26.60 8.38 15.78
N LYS A 244 -25.32 8.71 15.56
CA LYS A 244 -24.36 7.83 14.91
C LYS A 244 -23.38 7.24 15.92
N SER A 245 -22.76 6.12 15.56
CA SER A 245 -21.70 5.49 16.34
C SER A 245 -20.37 5.42 15.61
N CYS A 246 -20.41 5.39 14.28
CA CYS A 246 -19.26 5.19 13.42
C CYS A 246 -19.27 6.22 12.28
N LEU A 247 -18.18 6.96 12.14
CA LEU A 247 -17.93 7.82 10.98
C LEU A 247 -16.81 7.22 10.15
N TYR A 248 -17.07 7.05 8.86
CA TYR A 248 -16.10 6.62 7.86
C TYR A 248 -15.62 7.82 7.07
N HIS A 249 -14.31 7.91 6.90
CA HIS A 249 -13.70 8.80 5.93
C HIS A 249 -13.11 7.95 4.81
N ARG A 250 -13.72 8.03 3.62
CA ARG A 250 -13.22 7.40 2.40
C ARG A 250 -12.25 8.36 1.73
N MET A 251 -11.02 7.91 1.51
CA MET A 251 -9.95 8.67 0.88
C MET A 251 -9.68 8.05 -0.49
N TYR A 252 -9.96 8.80 -1.55
CA TYR A 252 -9.68 8.37 -2.91
C TYR A 252 -8.32 8.93 -3.37
N PRO A 253 -7.58 8.20 -4.21
CA PRO A 253 -6.42 8.75 -4.89
C PRO A 253 -6.79 10.00 -5.68
N PRO A 254 -5.86 10.96 -5.86
CA PRO A 254 -6.11 12.20 -6.61
C PRO A 254 -6.73 11.94 -8.00
N ASP A 255 -6.23 10.92 -8.70
CA ASP A 255 -6.62 10.58 -10.07
C ASP A 255 -8.03 9.95 -10.18
N CYS A 256 -8.56 9.39 -9.09
CA CYS A 256 -9.89 8.79 -9.04
C CYS A 256 -10.98 9.74 -8.52
N SER A 257 -10.63 10.99 -8.20
CA SER A 257 -11.55 11.93 -7.55
C SER A 257 -12.58 12.55 -8.53
N GLN A 258 -13.66 11.83 -8.81
CA GLN A 258 -14.90 12.45 -9.32
C GLN A 258 -15.72 13.09 -8.17
N GLU A 259 -15.40 12.77 -6.91
CA GLU A 259 -16.10 13.31 -5.74
C GLU A 259 -15.33 14.47 -5.11
N ASN A 260 -15.94 15.67 -5.13
CA ASN A 260 -15.44 16.90 -4.49
C ASN A 260 -15.50 16.81 -2.95
N SER A 261 -14.75 15.89 -2.34
CA SER A 261 -14.57 15.83 -0.89
C SER A 261 -13.51 16.86 -0.47
N CYS A 262 -13.94 18.08 -0.15
CA CYS A 262 -13.05 19.15 0.30
C CYS A 262 -12.69 19.02 1.79
N VAL A 263 -12.09 17.91 2.24
CA VAL A 263 -11.55 17.82 3.61
C VAL A 263 -10.22 18.58 3.65
N HIS A 264 -10.31 19.87 3.94
CA HIS A 264 -9.12 20.73 4.06
C HIS A 264 -8.43 20.39 5.38
N HIS A 265 -7.29 19.71 5.27
CA HIS A 265 -6.38 19.27 6.35
C HIS A 265 -6.84 17.99 7.09
N LEU A 266 -6.41 16.84 6.57
CA LEU A 266 -6.60 15.51 7.17
C LEU A 266 -6.07 15.40 8.61
N ASP A 267 -5.11 16.24 9.01
CA ASP A 267 -4.47 16.23 10.34
C ASP A 267 -5.44 16.14 11.52
N PHE A 268 -6.60 16.80 11.42
CA PHE A 268 -7.62 16.78 12.46
C PHE A 268 -8.30 15.41 12.58
N VAL A 269 -8.59 14.79 11.43
CA VAL A 269 -9.21 13.46 11.32
C VAL A 269 -8.22 12.40 11.81
N LEU A 270 -6.94 12.49 11.43
CA LEU A 270 -5.92 11.49 11.78
C LEU A 270 -5.67 11.37 13.31
N ASN A 271 -5.99 12.41 14.09
CA ASN A 271 -5.92 12.40 15.56
C ASN A 271 -7.04 11.59 16.22
N CYS A 272 -8.18 11.45 15.55
CA CYS A 272 -9.40 10.86 16.09
C CYS A 272 -9.81 9.57 15.35
N ALA A 273 -9.28 9.37 14.15
CA ALA A 273 -9.59 8.25 13.28
C ALA A 273 -8.45 7.23 13.27
N VAL A 274 -8.78 5.96 13.13
CA VAL A 274 -7.81 4.88 12.87
C VAL A 274 -7.90 4.45 11.40
N PRO A 275 -6.76 4.29 10.70
CA PRO A 275 -6.78 3.73 9.37
C PRO A 275 -7.13 2.25 9.42
N VAL A 276 -7.99 1.80 8.53
CA VAL A 276 -8.48 0.41 8.51
C VAL A 276 -7.81 -0.36 7.39
N ARG A 277 -7.15 -1.47 7.74
CA ARG A 277 -6.49 -2.34 6.76
C ARG A 277 -7.51 -2.95 5.79
N PRO A 278 -7.22 -2.96 4.48
CA PRO A 278 -8.05 -3.71 3.53
C PRO A 278 -7.96 -5.21 3.82
N ARG A 279 -9.06 -5.91 3.59
CA ARG A 279 -9.17 -7.37 3.60
C ARG A 279 -8.81 -7.88 2.24
N ARG A 280 -8.02 -8.96 2.21
CA ARG A 280 -7.80 -9.71 0.98
C ARG A 280 -9.14 -10.23 0.46
N GLN A 281 -9.48 -9.85 -0.76
CA GLN A 281 -10.68 -10.33 -1.44
C GLN A 281 -10.42 -11.62 -2.20
N ILE A 282 -11.44 -12.47 -2.24
CA ILE A 282 -11.48 -13.64 -3.11
C ILE A 282 -12.12 -13.21 -4.42
N ILE A 283 -11.45 -13.49 -5.54
CA ILE A 283 -12.02 -13.26 -6.87
C ILE A 283 -12.91 -14.45 -7.20
N TYR A 284 -14.23 -14.24 -7.23
CA TYR A 284 -15.21 -15.29 -7.50
C TYR A 284 -15.55 -15.35 -9.00
N PRO A 285 -15.65 -16.55 -9.60
CA PRO A 285 -16.24 -16.71 -10.92
C PRO A 285 -17.77 -16.59 -10.82
N LEU A 286 -18.27 -15.34 -10.77
CA LEU A 286 -19.68 -15.04 -10.48
C LEU A 286 -20.66 -15.71 -11.44
N GLU A 287 -20.30 -15.80 -12.73
CA GLU A 287 -21.12 -16.44 -13.77
C GLU A 287 -21.26 -17.95 -13.54
N GLU A 288 -20.18 -18.63 -13.15
CA GLU A 288 -20.15 -20.09 -12.95
C GLU A 288 -20.86 -20.49 -11.65
N LEU A 289 -20.78 -19.65 -10.62
CA LEU A 289 -21.41 -19.91 -9.32
C LEU A 289 -22.93 -19.68 -9.34
N GLY A 290 -23.45 -18.82 -10.21
CA GLY A 290 -24.88 -18.56 -10.35
C GLY A 290 -25.52 -18.16 -9.01
N ILE A 291 -26.48 -18.98 -8.52
CA ILE A 291 -27.16 -18.74 -7.24
C ILE A 291 -26.26 -18.89 -6.00
N ASN A 292 -25.11 -19.55 -6.15
CA ASN A 292 -24.13 -19.72 -5.08
C ASN A 292 -23.12 -18.56 -5.04
N ALA A 293 -23.23 -17.59 -5.95
CA ALA A 293 -22.35 -16.43 -5.96
C ALA A 293 -22.62 -15.54 -4.73
N PRO A 294 -21.59 -14.87 -4.19
CA PRO A 294 -21.78 -13.90 -3.11
C PRO A 294 -22.68 -12.74 -3.56
N SER A 295 -23.28 -12.05 -2.58
CA SER A 295 -24.15 -10.90 -2.84
C SER A 295 -23.45 -9.85 -3.70
N ARG A 296 -24.18 -9.30 -4.67
CA ARG A 296 -23.68 -8.20 -5.53
C ARG A 296 -23.21 -6.99 -4.74
N ARG A 297 -23.77 -6.73 -3.56
CA ARG A 297 -23.34 -5.62 -2.67
C ARG A 297 -21.91 -5.78 -2.16
N ILE A 298 -21.37 -7.00 -2.18
CA ILE A 298 -20.02 -7.34 -1.74
C ILE A 298 -19.09 -7.56 -2.94
N THR A 299 -19.62 -7.96 -4.10
CA THR A 299 -18.80 -8.24 -5.29
C THR A 299 -18.83 -7.11 -6.31
N GLU A 300 -19.50 -6.00 -5.99
CA GLU A 300 -19.56 -4.83 -6.85
C GLU A 300 -18.16 -4.24 -7.02
N ASP A 301 -17.80 -3.95 -8.26
CA ASP A 301 -16.53 -3.29 -8.55
C ASP A 301 -16.66 -1.78 -8.31
N GLN A 302 -16.17 -1.33 -7.15
CA GLN A 302 -16.12 0.09 -6.81
C GLN A 302 -14.70 0.63 -6.99
N ALA A 303 -14.59 1.94 -7.26
CA ALA A 303 -13.30 2.63 -7.29
C ALA A 303 -12.58 2.43 -5.94
N PRO A 304 -11.29 2.07 -5.93
CA PRO A 304 -10.59 1.81 -4.68
C PRO A 304 -10.39 3.07 -3.85
N PHE A 305 -10.58 2.91 -2.53
CA PHE A 305 -10.37 3.98 -1.55
C PHE A 305 -9.70 3.44 -0.29
N ALA A 306 -8.97 4.29 0.43
CA ALA A 306 -8.56 4.00 1.80
C ALA A 306 -9.68 4.39 2.78
N VAL A 307 -9.80 3.67 3.89
CA VAL A 307 -10.82 3.92 4.91
C VAL A 307 -10.18 4.30 6.23
N SER A 308 -10.62 5.41 6.80
CA SER A 308 -10.37 5.77 8.19
C SER A 308 -11.67 5.72 8.98
N LEU A 309 -11.63 5.09 10.16
CA LEU A 309 -12.78 4.91 11.04
C LEU A 309 -12.64 5.80 12.28
N ILE A 310 -13.69 6.56 12.58
CA ILE A 310 -13.87 7.25 13.87
C ILE A 310 -15.04 6.59 14.58
N SER A 311 -14.86 6.23 15.84
CA SER A 311 -15.93 5.77 16.73
C SER A 311 -15.86 6.50 18.06
N ARG A 312 -16.95 6.42 18.84
CA ARG A 312 -17.01 7.04 20.17
C ARG A 312 -15.84 6.60 21.07
N LYS A 313 -15.55 5.30 21.11
CA LYS A 313 -14.41 4.71 21.84
C LYS A 313 -13.06 5.26 21.37
N LEU A 314 -12.85 5.31 20.05
CA LEU A 314 -11.60 5.78 19.45
C LEU A 314 -11.34 7.27 19.69
N THR A 315 -12.38 8.12 19.74
CA THR A 315 -12.20 9.54 20.07
C THR A 315 -11.62 9.76 21.47
N MET A 316 -11.87 8.85 22.41
CA MET A 316 -11.38 8.88 23.79
C MET A 316 -10.06 8.13 23.97
N GLU A 317 -9.52 7.51 22.92
CA GLU A 317 -8.22 6.87 22.95
C GLU A 317 -7.13 7.90 22.64
N PRO A 318 -6.19 8.16 23.58
CA PRO A 318 -5.05 9.02 23.29
C PRO A 318 -4.10 8.27 22.37
N LYS A 319 -3.68 8.94 21.28
CA LYS A 319 -2.60 8.45 20.43
C LYS A 319 -1.27 8.99 20.92
N VAL A 320 -0.22 8.16 20.88
CA VAL A 320 1.15 8.56 21.17
C VAL A 320 1.74 9.22 19.92
N SER A 321 2.13 10.48 20.05
CA SER A 321 2.77 11.22 18.95
C SER A 321 4.26 10.88 18.87
N VAL A 322 4.68 10.35 17.73
CA VAL A 322 6.08 10.12 17.37
C VAL A 322 6.57 11.29 16.52
N ASN A 323 7.46 12.10 17.09
CA ASN A 323 8.03 13.28 16.44
C ASN A 323 9.38 13.02 15.76
N ALA A 324 9.93 11.81 15.86
CA ALA A 324 11.16 11.42 15.19
C ALA A 324 11.01 11.60 13.66
N ARG A 325 12.03 12.18 13.03
CA ARG A 325 12.07 12.37 11.57
C ARG A 325 12.55 11.09 10.91
N ILE A 326 11.61 10.33 10.36
CA ILE A 326 11.87 9.05 9.72
C ILE A 326 11.82 9.29 8.20
N VAL A 327 12.98 9.15 7.55
CA VAL A 327 13.13 9.40 6.11
C VAL A 327 13.38 8.09 5.39
N VAL A 328 12.50 7.73 4.46
CA VAL A 328 12.61 6.54 3.62
C VAL A 328 13.06 6.98 2.22
N VAL A 329 14.12 6.38 1.68
CA VAL A 329 14.64 6.67 0.34
C VAL A 329 14.35 5.51 -0.59
N GLY A 330 13.53 5.76 -1.61
CA GLY A 330 13.09 4.80 -2.60
C GLY A 330 11.69 4.26 -2.33
N ALA A 331 10.77 4.51 -3.26
CA ALA A 331 9.40 3.97 -3.26
C ALA A 331 9.34 2.53 -3.81
N SER A 332 10.23 1.66 -3.33
CA SER A 332 10.22 0.23 -3.69
C SER A 332 9.20 -0.55 -2.86
N ASP A 333 8.88 -1.78 -3.26
CA ASP A 333 8.00 -2.69 -2.50
C ASP A 333 8.40 -2.80 -1.01
N THR A 334 9.70 -2.82 -0.71
CA THR A 334 10.21 -2.84 0.67
C THR A 334 9.95 -1.53 1.41
N GLY A 335 10.18 -0.38 0.76
CA GLY A 335 9.96 0.94 1.37
C GLY A 335 8.48 1.23 1.61
N LEU A 336 7.62 0.88 0.65
CA LEU A 336 6.16 1.02 0.79
C LEU A 336 5.60 0.10 1.88
N SER A 337 6.11 -1.13 1.97
CA SER A 337 5.72 -2.09 3.01
C SER A 337 6.12 -1.64 4.41
N PHE A 338 7.32 -1.06 4.55
CA PHE A 338 7.74 -0.43 5.80
C PHE A 338 6.78 0.70 6.22
N LEU A 339 6.45 1.61 5.29
CA LEU A 339 5.52 2.70 5.55
C LEU A 339 4.09 2.21 5.84
N GLU A 340 3.64 1.16 5.14
CA GLU A 340 2.35 0.51 5.36
C GLU A 340 2.19 0.06 6.81
N VAL A 341 3.20 -0.63 7.36
CA VAL A 341 3.16 -1.11 8.75
C VAL A 341 3.05 0.04 9.74
N LEU A 342 3.86 1.09 9.58
CA LEU A 342 3.84 2.25 10.48
C LEU A 342 2.51 3.02 10.42
N CYS A 343 1.95 3.20 9.22
CA CYS A 343 0.68 3.91 9.04
C CYS A 343 -0.50 3.18 9.70
N PHE A 344 -0.46 1.85 9.77
CA PHE A 344 -1.52 1.05 10.37
C PHE A 344 -1.36 0.78 11.87
N CYS A 345 -0.41 1.41 12.56
CA CYS A 345 -0.35 1.40 14.03
C CYS A 345 -1.46 2.32 14.60
N PRO A 346 -2.52 1.78 15.23
CA PRO A 346 -3.71 2.57 15.58
C PRO A 346 -3.46 3.56 16.74
N HIS A 347 -2.58 3.19 17.67
CA HIS A 347 -2.22 3.95 18.87
C HIS A 347 -1.07 4.94 18.65
N LEU A 348 -0.36 4.86 17.52
CA LEU A 348 0.74 5.76 17.19
C LEU A 348 0.30 6.82 16.18
N ARG A 349 0.90 8.00 16.27
CA ARG A 349 0.79 9.06 15.27
C ARG A 349 2.18 9.55 14.92
N PHE A 350 2.66 9.21 13.73
CA PHE A 350 3.91 9.74 13.21
C PHE A 350 3.67 11.11 12.58
N ASN A 351 4.37 12.13 13.06
CA ASN A 351 4.20 13.50 12.55
C ASN A 351 5.20 13.83 11.42
N ASN A 352 6.32 13.09 11.34
CA ASN A 352 7.43 13.37 10.43
C ASN A 352 7.87 12.11 9.66
N LEU A 353 6.97 11.53 8.85
CA LEU A 353 7.30 10.49 7.87
C LEU A 353 7.51 11.11 6.50
N THR A 354 8.71 10.95 5.94
CA THR A 354 9.05 11.47 4.62
C THR A 354 9.52 10.36 3.70
N LEU A 355 8.94 10.28 2.50
CA LEU A 355 9.38 9.40 1.43
C LEU A 355 10.09 10.23 0.35
N ILE A 356 11.36 9.92 0.08
CA ILE A 356 12.11 10.48 -1.05
C ILE A 356 12.01 9.49 -2.21
N SER A 357 11.40 9.93 -3.32
CA SER A 357 11.15 9.10 -4.51
C SER A 357 11.42 9.91 -5.78
N THR A 358 11.99 9.30 -6.82
CA THR A 358 12.32 9.98 -8.08
C THR A 358 11.09 10.58 -8.77
N HIS A 359 9.97 9.86 -8.74
CA HIS A 359 8.72 10.22 -9.43
C HIS A 359 7.53 10.41 -8.47
N GLY A 360 7.76 10.47 -7.16
CA GLY A 360 6.69 10.59 -6.17
C GLY A 360 6.05 9.25 -5.80
N PHE A 361 4.75 9.23 -5.49
CA PHE A 361 4.02 8.00 -5.13
C PHE A 361 3.67 7.20 -6.39
N PRO A 362 3.82 5.86 -6.38
CA PRO A 362 3.52 5.04 -7.57
C PRO A 362 2.03 5.00 -7.97
N SER A 363 1.12 5.37 -7.07
CA SER A 363 -0.33 5.36 -7.32
C SER A 363 -0.81 6.35 -8.37
N ASP A 364 0.02 7.34 -8.72
CA ASP A 364 -0.34 8.46 -9.60
C ASP A 364 -0.31 8.07 -11.10
N CYS A 365 -0.19 6.77 -11.37
CA CYS A 365 -0.06 6.18 -12.69
C CYS A 365 -0.97 4.94 -12.74
N ASN A 366 -1.90 4.91 -13.70
CA ASN A 366 -2.70 3.70 -13.94
C ASN A 366 -1.76 2.54 -14.30
N HIS A 367 -1.68 1.54 -13.43
CA HIS A 367 -0.85 0.35 -13.60
C HIS A 367 -1.33 -0.58 -14.73
N GLU A 368 -2.42 -0.25 -15.42
CA GLU A 368 -2.91 -1.05 -16.53
C GLU A 368 -2.08 -0.76 -17.80
N ASP A 369 -1.43 -1.82 -18.29
CA ASP A 369 -1.07 -2.02 -19.69
C ASP A 369 0.11 -1.25 -20.32
N VAL A 370 1.22 -1.06 -19.60
CA VAL A 370 2.49 -0.76 -20.30
C VAL A 370 3.35 -2.01 -20.55
N GLY A 371 3.09 -3.12 -19.86
CA GLY A 371 3.57 -4.48 -20.19
C GLY A 371 5.08 -4.78 -20.13
N PHE A 372 5.97 -3.79 -20.03
CA PHE A 372 7.41 -4.00 -20.22
C PHE A 372 8.10 -4.84 -19.14
N LEU A 373 7.72 -4.67 -17.87
CA LEU A 373 8.40 -5.30 -16.73
C LEU A 373 7.55 -6.40 -16.11
N SER A 374 8.22 -7.41 -15.55
CA SER A 374 7.60 -8.42 -14.70
C SER A 374 7.12 -7.84 -13.37
N THR A 375 6.11 -8.48 -12.80
CA THR A 375 5.43 -8.04 -11.58
C THR A 375 5.79 -8.93 -10.39
N SER A 376 6.13 -8.30 -9.26
CA SER A 376 6.27 -8.99 -7.96
C SER A 376 4.90 -9.30 -7.32
N HIS A 377 3.83 -8.67 -7.82
CA HIS A 377 2.49 -8.68 -7.21
C HIS A 377 2.48 -8.27 -5.72
N ALA A 378 3.48 -7.51 -5.26
CA ALA A 378 3.51 -7.00 -3.88
C ALA A 378 2.41 -5.96 -3.63
N TYR A 379 2.21 -5.08 -4.62
CA TYR A 379 1.15 -4.06 -4.66
C TYR A 379 0.59 -3.94 -6.07
N SER A 380 -0.73 -3.95 -6.19
CA SER A 380 -1.44 -3.46 -7.38
C SER A 380 -1.76 -1.96 -7.27
N SER A 381 -2.14 -1.31 -8.38
CA SER A 381 -2.73 0.05 -8.34
C SER A 381 -3.86 0.14 -7.33
N ARG A 382 -4.73 -0.87 -7.34
CA ARG A 382 -5.87 -1.00 -6.44
C ARG A 382 -5.42 -1.10 -4.98
N ASP A 383 -4.39 -1.88 -4.69
CA ASP A 383 -3.86 -2.02 -3.34
C ASP A 383 -3.32 -0.68 -2.83
N LEU A 384 -2.48 0.00 -3.63
CA LEU A 384 -1.91 1.30 -3.24
C LEU A 384 -3.00 2.36 -3.00
N ALA A 385 -4.05 2.36 -3.82
CA ALA A 385 -5.20 3.24 -3.65
C ALA A 385 -6.01 2.97 -2.36
N GLN A 386 -5.94 1.75 -1.83
CA GLN A 386 -6.56 1.37 -0.56
C GLN A 386 -5.68 1.68 0.67
N LEU A 387 -4.42 2.06 0.47
CA LEU A 387 -3.52 2.45 1.54
C LEU A 387 -3.62 3.96 1.81
N PRO A 388 -3.65 4.40 3.08
CA PRO A 388 -3.76 5.81 3.40
C PRO A 388 -2.41 6.56 3.31
N LEU A 389 -1.42 6.06 2.56
CA LEU A 389 -0.04 6.57 2.58
C LEU A 389 0.05 8.08 2.27
N HIS A 390 -0.71 8.57 1.30
CA HIS A 390 -0.79 10.00 0.94
C HIS A 390 -1.22 10.91 2.09
N SER A 391 -1.97 10.39 3.06
CA SER A 391 -2.46 11.15 4.21
C SER A 391 -1.47 11.19 5.38
N TYR A 392 -0.58 10.21 5.47
CA TYR A 392 0.35 10.05 6.61
C TYR A 392 1.81 10.34 6.26
N VAL A 393 2.17 10.33 4.97
CA VAL A 393 3.55 10.42 4.50
C VAL A 393 3.72 11.64 3.59
N SER A 394 4.69 12.47 3.93
CA SER A 394 5.13 13.57 3.07
C SER A 394 6.02 13.03 1.95
N VAL A 395 5.75 13.38 0.70
CA VAL A 395 6.55 12.95 -0.44
C VAL A 395 7.47 14.05 -0.89
N MET A 396 8.74 13.72 -1.02
CA MET A 396 9.75 14.55 -1.62
C MET A 396 10.16 13.96 -2.98
N THR A 397 9.65 14.56 -4.05
CA THR A 397 9.95 14.13 -5.42
C THR A 397 11.36 14.57 -5.82
N GLY A 398 12.26 13.60 -5.93
CA GLY A 398 13.63 13.79 -6.37
C GLY A 398 14.53 12.61 -6.02
N LYS A 399 15.73 12.63 -6.57
CA LYS A 399 16.75 11.59 -6.40
C LYS A 399 17.69 11.93 -5.26
N MET A 400 18.06 10.95 -4.46
CA MET A 400 19.11 11.13 -3.45
C MET A 400 20.48 11.32 -4.13
N VAL A 401 21.17 12.42 -3.79
CA VAL A 401 22.49 12.78 -4.36
C VAL A 401 23.56 13.03 -3.29
N GLY A 402 23.24 12.83 -2.01
CA GLY A 402 24.22 12.80 -0.94
C GLY A 402 23.60 12.53 0.43
N ILE A 403 24.38 11.94 1.33
CA ILE A 403 24.02 11.73 2.73
C ILE A 403 25.06 12.45 3.59
N ASN A 404 24.61 13.35 4.47
CA ASN A 404 25.46 13.97 5.48
C ASN A 404 25.13 13.39 6.85
N ARG A 405 25.99 12.51 7.35
CA ARG A 405 25.82 11.82 8.64
C ARG A 405 26.02 12.75 9.84
N MET A 406 27.01 13.64 9.76
CA MET A 406 27.35 14.55 10.86
C MET A 406 26.21 15.52 11.19
N SER A 407 25.58 16.08 10.15
CA SER A 407 24.45 17.01 10.29
C SER A 407 23.08 16.34 10.10
N LYS A 408 23.06 15.01 9.94
CA LYS A 408 21.87 14.16 9.70
C LYS A 408 20.86 14.74 8.70
N TYR A 409 21.28 14.93 7.45
CA TYR A 409 20.37 15.24 6.35
C TYR A 409 20.73 14.52 5.05
N VAL A 410 19.71 14.29 4.22
CA VAL A 410 19.83 13.80 2.86
C VAL A 410 19.74 15.00 1.91
N ARG A 411 20.60 15.04 0.90
CA ARG A 411 20.52 16.02 -0.19
C ARG A 411 19.80 15.40 -1.38
N VAL A 412 18.76 16.07 -1.86
CA VAL A 412 17.93 15.63 -2.98
C VAL A 412 18.30 16.42 -4.26
N SER A 413 18.09 15.82 -5.43
CA SER A 413 18.19 16.50 -6.71
C SER A 413 17.28 17.74 -6.71
N GLY A 414 17.82 18.92 -7.02
CA GLY A 414 17.14 20.20 -6.82
C GLY A 414 17.72 21.04 -5.68
N GLY A 415 18.62 20.46 -4.88
CA GLY A 415 19.41 21.18 -3.87
C GLY A 415 18.76 21.22 -2.47
N GLU A 416 17.55 20.68 -2.34
CA GLU A 416 16.86 20.58 -1.06
C GLU A 416 17.57 19.62 -0.08
N LYS A 417 17.41 19.91 1.21
CA LYS A 417 17.98 19.15 2.30
C LYS A 417 16.87 18.63 3.20
N VAL A 418 16.75 17.31 3.28
CA VAL A 418 15.76 16.64 4.12
C VAL A 418 16.45 16.13 5.38
N PRO A 419 16.19 16.71 6.56
CA PRO A 419 16.82 16.26 7.78
C PRO A 419 16.18 14.97 8.30
N TYR A 420 16.96 14.12 8.96
CA TYR A 420 16.50 12.83 9.49
C TYR A 420 17.00 12.59 10.91
N ASP A 421 16.26 11.80 11.67
CA ASP A 421 16.73 11.14 12.89
C ASP A 421 17.04 9.67 12.60
N HIS A 422 16.18 9.03 11.78
CA HIS A 422 16.37 7.70 11.21
C HIS A 422 16.25 7.75 9.69
N LEU A 423 17.23 7.18 8.98
CA LEU A 423 17.29 7.11 7.53
C LEU A 423 17.19 5.65 7.08
N ILE A 424 16.22 5.36 6.20
CA ILE A 424 15.96 4.02 5.67
C ILE A 424 16.26 4.03 4.17
N LEU A 425 17.23 3.22 3.74
CA LEU A 425 17.65 3.11 2.35
C LEU A 425 17.01 1.87 1.70
N CYS A 426 16.06 2.11 0.79
CA CYS A 426 15.28 1.10 0.07
C CYS A 426 15.28 1.35 -1.45
N THR A 427 16.40 1.79 -2.03
CA THR A 427 16.50 2.18 -3.45
C THR A 427 16.47 1.02 -4.44
N GLY A 428 16.51 -0.24 -3.96
CA GLY A 428 16.50 -1.43 -4.82
C GLY A 428 17.69 -1.50 -5.78
N LEU A 429 17.50 -2.25 -6.87
CA LEU A 429 18.46 -2.38 -7.98
C LEU A 429 17.78 -1.92 -9.28
N GLN A 430 18.55 -1.32 -10.17
CA GLN A 430 18.10 -0.73 -11.43
C GLN A 430 18.94 -1.24 -12.60
N TYR A 431 18.31 -1.51 -13.74
CA TYR A 431 18.98 -1.70 -15.02
C TYR A 431 19.88 -0.52 -15.35
N GLN A 432 21.13 -0.84 -15.66
CA GLN A 432 22.16 0.13 -15.97
C GLN A 432 22.37 0.22 -17.48
N VAL A 433 22.90 1.34 -17.98
CA VAL A 433 23.32 1.43 -19.38
C VAL A 433 24.50 0.47 -19.60
N PRO A 434 24.45 -0.43 -20.59
CA PRO A 434 25.48 -1.44 -20.77
C PRO A 434 26.77 -0.77 -21.27
N CYS A 435 27.91 -1.17 -20.71
CA CYS A 435 29.21 -0.73 -21.21
C CYS A 435 29.67 -1.73 -22.28
N PRO A 436 29.87 -1.31 -23.54
CA PRO A 436 30.40 -2.21 -24.56
C PRO A 436 31.80 -2.69 -24.16
N THR A 437 32.12 -3.96 -24.43
CA THR A 437 33.45 -4.51 -24.10
C THR A 437 34.57 -3.83 -24.89
N GLY A 438 34.25 -3.17 -26.00
CA GLY A 438 35.19 -2.43 -26.84
C GLY A 438 36.08 -3.34 -27.69
N VAL A 439 35.71 -4.63 -27.78
CA VAL A 439 36.42 -5.60 -28.61
C VAL A 439 36.21 -5.26 -30.09
N ASP A 440 37.27 -5.39 -30.88
CA ASP A 440 37.22 -5.19 -32.32
C ASP A 440 36.48 -6.36 -32.98
N VAL A 441 35.28 -6.06 -33.51
CA VAL A 441 34.36 -7.01 -34.14
C VAL A 441 34.92 -7.54 -35.46
N SER A 442 35.97 -6.93 -36.02
CA SER A 442 36.66 -7.41 -37.22
C SER A 442 37.50 -8.68 -36.98
N GLN A 443 37.72 -9.07 -35.72
CA GLN A 443 38.41 -10.30 -35.33
C GLN A 443 37.47 -11.22 -34.53
N PRO A 444 37.46 -12.55 -34.78
CA PRO A 444 36.62 -13.47 -34.03
C PRO A 444 37.18 -13.65 -32.62
N VAL A 445 36.62 -12.92 -31.65
CA VAL A 445 36.94 -13.07 -30.23
C VAL A 445 35.81 -13.84 -29.56
N THR A 446 36.13 -15.05 -29.06
CA THR A 446 35.17 -15.92 -28.35
C THR A 446 34.87 -15.34 -26.96
N ASN A 447 33.66 -15.55 -26.42
CA ASN A 447 33.28 -15.04 -25.09
C ASN A 447 34.25 -15.49 -23.97
N SER A 448 34.89 -16.65 -24.11
CA SER A 448 35.91 -17.17 -23.18
C SER A 448 37.21 -16.37 -23.13
N GLN A 449 37.46 -15.49 -24.11
CA GLN A 449 38.66 -14.64 -24.20
C GLN A 449 38.40 -13.20 -23.71
N LEU A 450 37.17 -12.88 -23.31
CA LEU A 450 36.81 -11.58 -22.74
C LEU A 450 37.40 -11.44 -21.33
N PRO A 451 38.05 -10.31 -20.98
CA PRO A 451 38.58 -10.12 -19.64
C PRO A 451 37.44 -10.08 -18.63
N ALA A 452 37.54 -10.87 -17.54
CA ALA A 452 36.54 -10.94 -16.46
C ALA A 452 36.20 -9.58 -15.81
N GLN A 453 37.03 -8.56 -16.03
CA GLN A 453 36.85 -7.19 -15.56
C GLN A 453 35.96 -6.32 -16.48
N SER A 454 35.59 -6.80 -17.67
CA SER A 454 34.77 -6.05 -18.63
C SER A 454 33.28 -5.97 -18.25
N THR A 455 32.78 -6.91 -17.44
CA THR A 455 31.41 -6.97 -16.93
C THR A 455 31.09 -5.91 -15.86
N HIS A 456 32.12 -5.34 -15.22
CA HIS A 456 31.97 -4.32 -14.15
C HIS A 456 32.32 -2.90 -14.59
N ARG A 457 32.57 -2.68 -15.89
CA ARG A 457 32.81 -1.33 -16.41
C ARG A 457 31.51 -0.55 -16.52
N ARG A 458 31.57 0.71 -16.08
CA ARG A 458 30.43 1.63 -16.15
C ARG A 458 30.48 2.45 -17.43
N TYR A 459 29.34 2.58 -18.08
CA TYR A 459 29.19 3.52 -19.19
C TYR A 459 29.23 4.97 -18.66
N THR A 460 30.18 5.76 -19.17
CA THR A 460 30.37 7.18 -18.80
C THR A 460 30.08 8.15 -19.95
N GLY A 461 29.72 7.64 -21.12
CA GLY A 461 29.31 8.43 -22.27
C GLY A 461 27.89 9.00 -22.12
N PRO A 462 27.44 9.86 -23.05
CA PRO A 462 26.04 10.27 -23.13
C PRO A 462 25.18 9.07 -23.51
N VAL A 463 24.04 8.90 -22.83
CA VAL A 463 23.10 7.81 -23.13
C VAL A 463 22.41 8.12 -24.46
N PRO A 464 22.43 7.20 -25.45
CA PRO A 464 21.71 7.39 -26.71
C PRO A 464 20.21 7.61 -26.49
N SER A 465 19.60 8.47 -27.30
CA SER A 465 18.18 8.86 -27.14
C SER A 465 17.19 7.72 -27.37
N ASN A 466 17.60 6.69 -28.12
CA ASN A 466 16.82 5.50 -28.43
C ASN A 466 17.29 4.24 -27.67
N LEU A 467 18.08 4.41 -26.60
CA LEU A 467 18.46 3.35 -25.67
C LEU A 467 17.65 3.48 -24.38
N PHE A 468 16.91 2.44 -24.03
CA PHE A 468 16.04 2.40 -22.85
C PHE A 468 16.53 1.41 -21.80
N THR A 469 16.59 1.86 -20.54
CA THR A 469 16.72 1.05 -19.33
C THR A 469 15.47 1.26 -18.50
N LEU A 470 14.58 0.27 -18.44
CA LEU A 470 13.25 0.43 -17.84
C LEU A 470 13.27 0.00 -16.38
N ASN A 471 13.15 0.93 -15.43
CA ASN A 471 13.28 0.61 -13.99
C ASN A 471 11.99 0.75 -13.19
N ASP A 472 11.11 1.64 -13.62
CA ASP A 472 9.83 1.87 -12.99
C ASP A 472 8.72 2.10 -14.04
N LEU A 473 7.50 2.31 -13.55
CA LEU A 473 6.33 2.52 -14.40
C LEU A 473 6.44 3.82 -15.22
N HIS A 474 7.14 4.85 -14.71
CA HIS A 474 7.30 6.11 -15.41
C HIS A 474 8.23 5.94 -16.61
N ASP A 475 9.36 5.23 -16.44
CA ASP A 475 10.25 4.82 -17.53
C ASP A 475 9.49 4.03 -18.60
N CYS A 476 8.65 3.08 -18.16
CA CYS A 476 7.84 2.27 -19.06
C CYS A 476 6.88 3.14 -19.89
N MET A 477 6.14 4.05 -19.24
CA MET A 477 5.21 4.96 -19.93
C MET A 477 5.95 5.91 -20.89
N ALA A 478 7.11 6.42 -20.48
CA ALA A 478 7.94 7.27 -21.33
C ALA A 478 8.42 6.51 -22.58
N ALA A 479 8.90 5.28 -22.41
CA ALA A 479 9.30 4.41 -23.51
C ALA A 479 8.11 4.07 -24.43
N HIS A 480 6.95 3.74 -23.86
CA HIS A 480 5.73 3.50 -24.63
C HIS A 480 5.35 4.70 -25.51
N ARG A 481 5.29 5.90 -24.91
CA ARG A 481 4.97 7.14 -25.66
C ARG A 481 5.99 7.41 -26.76
N TRP A 482 7.28 7.18 -26.48
CA TRP A 482 8.34 7.36 -27.46
C TRP A 482 8.22 6.36 -28.62
N LEU A 483 7.94 5.09 -28.34
CA LEU A 483 7.75 4.05 -29.36
C LEU A 483 6.59 4.39 -30.29
N CYS A 484 5.42 4.75 -29.73
CA CYS A 484 4.25 5.11 -30.53
C CYS A 484 4.52 6.34 -31.42
N ALA A 485 5.29 7.30 -30.93
CA ALA A 485 5.58 8.52 -31.69
C ALA A 485 6.70 8.34 -32.73
N ASN A 486 7.69 7.48 -32.48
CA ASN A 486 8.94 7.49 -33.24
C ASN A 486 9.34 6.14 -33.88
N PHE A 487 8.74 5.01 -33.49
CA PHE A 487 9.24 3.67 -33.88
C PHE A 487 8.20 2.75 -34.52
N VAL A 488 6.96 2.71 -34.01
CA VAL A 488 5.95 1.73 -34.43
C VAL A 488 5.69 1.78 -35.94
N GLU A 489 5.53 2.99 -36.49
CA GLU A 489 5.27 3.22 -37.92
C GLU A 489 6.52 3.21 -38.82
N GLN A 490 7.73 3.12 -38.25
CA GLN A 490 8.98 3.05 -39.01
C GLN A 490 9.28 1.61 -39.45
N GLU A 491 10.29 1.40 -40.30
CA GLU A 491 10.73 0.05 -40.72
C GLU A 491 11.96 -0.47 -39.92
N ASP A 492 12.46 0.32 -38.96
CA ASP A 492 13.65 -0.03 -38.20
C ASP A 492 13.45 -1.23 -37.24
N ASN A 493 14.55 -1.88 -36.87
CA ASN A 493 14.54 -3.04 -35.98
C ASN A 493 14.62 -2.65 -34.50
N ALA A 494 13.96 -3.43 -33.64
CA ALA A 494 14.07 -3.34 -32.19
C ALA A 494 15.03 -4.40 -31.65
N VAL A 495 15.98 -4.02 -30.81
CA VAL A 495 16.88 -4.95 -30.12
C VAL A 495 16.53 -4.97 -28.63
N VAL A 496 16.26 -6.16 -28.10
CA VAL A 496 16.01 -6.39 -26.66
C VAL A 496 17.13 -7.26 -26.13
N TYR A 497 17.95 -6.72 -25.21
CA TYR A 497 19.17 -7.37 -24.73
C TYR A 497 19.09 -7.71 -23.24
N GLY A 498 19.27 -8.99 -22.88
CA GLY A 498 19.33 -9.42 -21.48
C GLY A 498 18.94 -10.89 -21.25
N ASN A 499 18.83 -11.29 -19.99
CA ASN A 499 18.48 -12.64 -19.55
C ASN A 499 17.50 -12.63 -18.35
N SER A 500 16.74 -11.56 -18.17
CA SER A 500 15.69 -11.50 -17.17
C SER A 500 14.36 -11.93 -17.79
N ILE A 501 13.36 -12.26 -16.96
CA ILE A 501 11.98 -12.44 -17.46
C ILE A 501 11.45 -11.16 -18.15
N ASP A 502 11.97 -9.99 -17.77
CA ASP A 502 11.57 -8.69 -18.31
C ASP A 502 11.82 -8.59 -19.83
N VAL A 503 12.76 -9.38 -20.38
CA VAL A 503 12.99 -9.41 -21.84
C VAL A 503 11.79 -9.98 -22.59
N PHE A 504 11.16 -11.02 -22.04
CA PHE A 504 10.01 -11.66 -22.66
C PHE A 504 8.76 -10.78 -22.56
N THR A 505 8.56 -10.12 -21.41
CA THR A 505 7.46 -9.16 -21.24
C THR A 505 7.61 -7.94 -22.14
N THR A 506 8.85 -7.47 -22.34
CA THR A 506 9.15 -6.40 -23.30
C THR A 506 8.87 -6.83 -24.75
N VAL A 507 9.27 -8.05 -25.14
CA VAL A 507 8.95 -8.59 -26.48
C VAL A 507 7.44 -8.69 -26.71
N GLU A 508 6.70 -9.24 -25.75
CA GLU A 508 5.22 -9.30 -25.83
C GLU A 508 4.61 -7.90 -25.93
N THR A 509 5.14 -6.92 -25.19
CA THR A 509 4.70 -5.53 -25.29
C THR A 509 4.91 -4.96 -26.69
N LEU A 510 6.11 -5.14 -27.26
CA LEU A 510 6.40 -4.69 -28.63
C LEU A 510 5.46 -5.33 -29.66
N LEU A 511 5.19 -6.64 -29.53
CA LEU A 511 4.22 -7.35 -30.38
C LEU A 511 2.80 -6.79 -30.20
N SER A 512 2.39 -6.50 -28.97
CA SER A 512 1.07 -5.93 -28.67
C SER A 512 0.89 -4.49 -29.18
N LEU A 513 1.98 -3.75 -29.31
CA LEU A 513 2.01 -2.42 -29.93
C LEU A 513 1.93 -2.46 -31.47
N GLY A 514 1.93 -3.66 -32.07
CA GLY A 514 1.84 -3.85 -33.52
C GLY A 514 3.19 -3.90 -34.23
N VAL A 515 4.32 -3.96 -33.51
CA VAL A 515 5.63 -4.16 -34.12
C VAL A 515 5.70 -5.58 -34.71
N GLN A 516 6.01 -5.67 -36.00
CA GLN A 516 6.12 -6.96 -36.69
C GLN A 516 7.28 -7.78 -36.10
N GLY A 517 7.04 -9.05 -35.76
CA GLY A 517 8.02 -9.81 -34.98
C GLY A 517 9.36 -10.04 -35.69
N HIS A 518 9.41 -10.11 -37.02
CA HIS A 518 10.69 -10.20 -37.76
C HIS A 518 11.61 -8.98 -37.59
N ARG A 519 11.07 -7.83 -37.15
CA ARG A 519 11.83 -6.62 -36.78
C ARG A 519 12.35 -6.66 -35.35
N ILE A 520 11.95 -7.65 -34.55
CA ILE A 520 12.33 -7.77 -33.15
C ILE A 520 13.47 -8.79 -33.02
N HIS A 521 14.59 -8.32 -32.49
CA HIS A 521 15.78 -9.12 -32.20
C HIS A 521 15.94 -9.26 -30.68
N LEU A 522 15.65 -10.44 -30.16
CA LEU A 522 15.92 -10.80 -28.77
C LEU A 522 17.35 -11.34 -28.66
N VAL A 523 18.19 -10.68 -27.89
CA VAL A 523 19.61 -11.02 -27.71
C VAL A 523 19.84 -11.44 -26.26
N LEU A 524 20.05 -12.74 -26.05
CA LEU A 524 20.23 -13.33 -24.73
C LEU A 524 21.71 -13.37 -24.35
N THR A 525 22.02 -12.89 -23.14
CA THR A 525 23.37 -12.97 -22.57
C THR A 525 23.76 -14.42 -22.28
N PRO A 526 25.07 -14.74 -22.18
CA PRO A 526 25.51 -16.07 -21.76
C PRO A 526 24.86 -16.47 -20.42
N PRO A 527 24.36 -17.70 -20.29
CA PRO A 527 23.70 -18.15 -19.08
C PRO A 527 24.69 -18.18 -17.91
N GLU A 528 24.34 -17.52 -16.80
CA GLU A 528 25.04 -17.75 -15.53
C GLU A 528 24.72 -19.18 -15.04
N PRO A 529 25.68 -19.90 -14.42
CA PRO A 529 25.55 -21.33 -14.09
C PRO A 529 24.41 -21.71 -13.12
N ALA A 530 23.59 -20.76 -12.67
CA ALA A 530 22.54 -20.98 -11.67
C ALA A 530 21.14 -20.44 -12.04
N ALA A 531 20.89 -19.88 -13.23
CA ALA A 531 19.58 -19.27 -13.51
C ALA A 531 19.14 -19.37 -14.98
N SER A 532 18.17 -20.24 -15.27
CA SER A 532 17.24 -20.00 -16.37
C SER A 532 16.17 -19.01 -15.90
N CYS A 533 15.87 -17.98 -16.70
CA CYS A 533 14.87 -16.94 -16.37
C CYS A 533 13.47 -17.52 -16.16
N LEU A 534 13.19 -18.64 -16.85
CA LEU A 534 11.99 -19.45 -16.70
C LEU A 534 12.42 -20.78 -16.07
N SER A 535 11.92 -21.09 -14.88
CA SER A 535 12.29 -22.30 -14.15
C SER A 535 11.62 -23.56 -14.70
N ASP A 536 10.54 -23.42 -15.47
CA ASP A 536 9.77 -24.52 -16.04
C ASP A 536 10.10 -24.68 -17.55
N PRO A 537 10.68 -25.84 -17.96
CA PRO A 537 11.08 -26.06 -19.35
C PRO A 537 9.90 -26.15 -20.33
N ASP A 538 8.71 -26.57 -19.86
CA ASP A 538 7.52 -26.66 -20.69
C ASP A 538 7.03 -25.23 -21.04
N VAL A 539 7.11 -24.31 -20.07
CA VAL A 539 6.81 -22.89 -20.28
C VAL A 539 7.84 -22.25 -21.20
N GLU A 540 9.14 -22.50 -21.01
CA GLU A 540 10.18 -21.96 -21.90
C GLU A 540 9.95 -22.42 -23.34
N LYS A 541 9.64 -23.70 -23.55
CA LYS A 541 9.34 -24.25 -24.88
C LYS A 541 8.12 -23.57 -25.51
N ALA A 542 7.06 -23.32 -24.74
CA ALA A 542 5.87 -22.64 -25.24
C ALA A 542 6.16 -21.20 -25.66
N VAL A 543 6.93 -20.46 -24.86
CA VAL A 543 7.36 -19.08 -25.17
C VAL A 543 8.24 -19.04 -26.42
N VAL A 544 9.20 -19.96 -26.54
CA VAL A 544 10.06 -20.06 -27.75
C VAL A 544 9.22 -20.37 -28.99
N THR A 545 8.23 -21.25 -28.87
CA THR A 545 7.32 -21.60 -29.97
C THR A 545 6.46 -20.39 -30.38
N ALA A 546 5.96 -19.63 -29.42
CA ALA A 546 5.18 -18.41 -29.67
C ALA A 546 6.01 -17.33 -30.36
N MET A 547 7.25 -17.11 -29.90
CA MET A 547 8.19 -16.19 -30.55
C MET A 547 8.53 -16.61 -31.98
N SER A 548 8.77 -17.91 -32.22
CA SER A 548 9.03 -18.42 -33.56
C SER A 548 7.83 -18.24 -34.49
N LYS A 549 6.59 -18.43 -33.97
CA LYS A 549 5.36 -18.19 -34.74
C LYS A 549 5.15 -16.71 -35.06
N ALA A 550 5.61 -15.81 -34.19
CA ALA A 550 5.61 -14.37 -34.42
C ALA A 550 6.80 -13.91 -35.28
N GLU A 551 7.69 -14.80 -35.71
CA GLU A 551 8.90 -14.51 -36.49
C GLU A 551 9.98 -13.68 -35.74
N VAL A 552 9.95 -13.68 -34.40
CA VAL A 552 10.97 -12.98 -33.58
C VAL A 552 12.33 -13.65 -33.70
N GLN A 553 13.37 -12.87 -33.96
CA GLN A 553 14.74 -13.37 -34.13
C GLN A 553 15.43 -13.49 -32.77
N VAL A 554 15.77 -14.72 -32.35
CA VAL A 554 16.40 -14.99 -31.05
C VAL A 554 17.87 -15.35 -31.24
N HIS A 555 18.75 -14.59 -30.59
CA HIS A 555 20.20 -14.76 -30.59
C HIS A 555 20.66 -15.13 -29.18
N ARG A 556 21.48 -16.18 -29.03
CA ARG A 556 21.92 -16.70 -27.72
C ARG A 556 23.42 -16.49 -27.54
N ASN A 557 23.86 -16.45 -26.28
CA ASN A 557 25.26 -16.33 -25.86
C ASN A 557 25.95 -15.09 -26.42
N CYS A 558 25.24 -13.97 -26.47
CA CYS A 558 25.76 -12.73 -27.03
C CYS A 558 26.21 -11.77 -25.92
N THR A 559 27.42 -11.22 -26.05
CA THR A 559 27.91 -10.15 -25.17
C THR A 559 28.09 -8.87 -25.97
N LEU A 560 27.58 -7.74 -25.47
CA LEU A 560 27.65 -6.46 -26.20
C LEU A 560 29.12 -6.01 -26.41
N ALA A 561 29.54 -5.93 -27.67
CA ALA A 561 30.90 -5.56 -28.05
C ALA A 561 31.03 -4.08 -28.37
N GLN A 562 30.16 -3.55 -29.23
CA GLN A 562 30.19 -2.17 -29.70
C GLN A 562 28.78 -1.59 -29.90
N MET A 563 28.66 -0.28 -29.69
CA MET A 563 27.51 0.54 -30.09
C MET A 563 27.94 1.37 -31.30
N ASN A 564 27.16 1.36 -32.37
CA ASN A 564 27.53 1.85 -33.70
C ASN A 564 28.93 1.32 -34.11
N HIS A 565 29.75 2.14 -34.75
CA HIS A 565 31.14 1.81 -35.13
C HIS A 565 32.16 2.12 -34.02
N GLY A 566 31.78 1.99 -32.74
CA GLY A 566 32.66 2.28 -31.60
C GLY A 566 32.90 3.78 -31.36
N GLU A 567 31.98 4.63 -31.81
CA GLU A 567 32.06 6.07 -31.66
C GLU A 567 31.87 6.52 -30.21
N LYS A 568 32.44 7.69 -29.85
CA LYS A 568 32.30 8.28 -28.51
C LYS A 568 30.89 8.82 -28.22
N HIS A 569 30.11 9.10 -29.26
CA HIS A 569 28.77 9.70 -29.18
C HIS A 569 27.79 8.98 -30.13
N PRO A 570 27.33 7.78 -29.80
CA PRO A 570 26.44 7.00 -30.66
C PRO A 570 24.97 7.47 -30.48
N ASP A 571 24.64 8.69 -30.89
CA ASP A 571 23.27 9.23 -30.82
C ASP A 571 22.79 9.75 -32.19
N PRO A 572 21.73 9.15 -32.79
CA PRO A 572 21.03 7.95 -32.33
C PRO A 572 21.87 6.68 -32.53
N LEU A 573 21.51 5.63 -31.78
CA LEU A 573 22.05 4.29 -32.00
C LEU A 573 21.44 3.74 -33.30
N THR A 574 22.26 3.42 -34.29
CA THR A 574 21.83 2.85 -35.58
C THR A 574 22.18 1.39 -35.73
N SER A 575 23.21 0.93 -35.01
CA SER A 575 23.63 -0.46 -35.03
C SER A 575 24.29 -0.88 -33.72
N VAL A 576 24.24 -2.18 -33.44
CA VAL A 576 24.90 -2.81 -32.29
C VAL A 576 25.59 -4.08 -32.71
N SER A 577 26.76 -4.31 -32.14
CA SER A 577 27.58 -5.49 -32.43
C SER A 577 27.80 -6.30 -31.15
N PHE A 578 27.64 -7.61 -31.25
CA PHE A 578 27.83 -8.56 -30.16
C PHE A 578 28.93 -9.55 -30.49
N SER A 579 29.75 -9.90 -29.50
CA SER A 579 30.57 -11.10 -29.55
C SER A 579 29.69 -12.32 -29.27
N ASN A 580 29.90 -13.38 -30.04
CA ASN A 580 29.28 -14.68 -29.87
C ASN A 580 30.37 -15.76 -29.96
N ASP A 581 30.07 -16.98 -29.53
CA ASP A 581 31.01 -18.11 -29.51
C ASP A 581 31.41 -18.57 -30.93
N ALA A 582 30.61 -18.25 -31.95
CA ALA A 582 30.86 -18.59 -33.35
C ALA A 582 31.35 -17.38 -34.18
N GLU A 583 30.42 -16.51 -34.59
CA GLU A 583 30.71 -15.30 -35.39
C GLU A 583 30.13 -14.05 -34.72
N PRO A 584 30.80 -12.89 -34.82
CA PRO A 584 30.26 -11.65 -34.29
C PRO A 584 28.93 -11.28 -34.96
N LEU A 585 27.93 -10.95 -34.15
CA LEU A 585 26.59 -10.60 -34.61
C LEU A 585 26.48 -9.09 -34.74
N HIS A 586 26.20 -8.59 -35.93
CA HIS A 586 25.95 -7.17 -36.18
C HIS A 586 24.48 -6.95 -36.54
N LEU A 587 23.78 -6.11 -35.78
CA LEU A 587 22.37 -5.79 -35.96
C LEU A 587 22.18 -4.29 -36.20
N GLN A 588 21.37 -3.93 -37.18
CA GLN A 588 20.81 -2.59 -37.29
C GLN A 588 19.71 -2.44 -36.24
N CYS A 589 19.58 -1.26 -35.63
CA CYS A 589 18.57 -1.00 -34.60
C CYS A 589 18.07 0.45 -34.67
N GLY A 590 16.76 0.64 -34.62
CA GLY A 590 16.12 1.93 -34.37
C GLY A 590 15.80 2.15 -32.89
N VAL A 591 15.74 1.08 -32.10
CA VAL A 591 15.56 1.14 -30.64
C VAL A 591 16.29 -0.01 -29.95
N PHE A 592 16.85 0.26 -28.77
CA PHE A 592 17.58 -0.72 -27.96
C PHE A 592 17.10 -0.73 -26.51
N PHE A 593 16.63 -1.88 -26.04
CA PHE A 593 16.25 -2.11 -24.65
C PHE A 593 17.32 -2.90 -23.93
N ASN A 594 17.89 -2.35 -22.86
CA ASN A 594 18.83 -3.07 -22.01
C ASN A 594 18.18 -3.57 -20.73
N LEU A 595 18.12 -4.89 -20.59
CA LEU A 595 17.55 -5.63 -19.46
C LEU A 595 18.52 -6.72 -18.96
N SER A 596 19.83 -6.49 -19.12
CA SER A 596 20.88 -7.50 -18.86
C SER A 596 21.48 -7.47 -17.45
N ASN A 597 21.58 -6.29 -16.81
CA ASN A 597 22.23 -6.17 -15.51
C ASN A 597 21.54 -5.11 -14.62
N LYS A 598 21.06 -5.55 -13.45
CA LYS A 598 20.55 -4.67 -12.39
C LYS A 598 21.66 -4.39 -11.38
N GLY A 599 22.03 -3.12 -11.25
CA GLY A 599 23.01 -2.63 -10.28
C GLY A 599 22.40 -1.60 -9.32
N VAL A 600 23.18 -1.19 -8.33
CA VAL A 600 22.81 -0.03 -7.49
C VAL A 600 22.94 1.22 -8.34
N ASP A 601 21.92 2.08 -8.32
CA ASP A 601 21.98 3.39 -8.97
C ASP A 601 23.25 4.16 -8.58
N TYR A 602 23.87 4.85 -9.53
CA TYR A 602 25.15 5.50 -9.28
C TYR A 602 25.09 6.64 -8.29
N ASP A 603 24.03 7.46 -8.30
CA ASP A 603 23.93 8.57 -7.35
C ASP A 603 23.68 8.02 -5.95
N ALA A 604 22.91 6.95 -5.81
CA ALA A 604 22.78 6.20 -4.56
C ALA A 604 24.13 5.63 -4.10
N PHE A 605 24.86 4.91 -4.96
CA PHE A 605 26.19 4.38 -4.65
C PHE A 605 27.16 5.48 -4.21
N LYS A 606 27.25 6.57 -4.98
CA LYS A 606 28.11 7.72 -4.69
C LYS A 606 27.72 8.36 -3.36
N SER A 607 26.42 8.48 -3.07
CA SER A 607 25.92 9.03 -1.80
C SER A 607 26.31 8.16 -0.61
N ILE A 608 26.13 6.84 -0.73
CA ILE A 608 26.49 5.85 0.30
C ILE A 608 28.01 5.86 0.54
N ASN A 609 28.80 5.74 -0.53
CA ASN A 609 30.26 5.68 -0.45
C ASN A 609 30.87 6.98 0.11
N ASN A 610 30.40 8.14 -0.35
CA ASN A 610 30.88 9.44 0.15
C ASN A 610 30.44 9.71 1.60
N SER A 611 29.45 8.99 2.11
CA SER A 611 29.05 9.02 3.52
C SER A 611 29.82 8.01 4.38
N PHE A 612 30.83 7.33 3.83
CA PHE A 612 31.64 6.33 4.54
C PHE A 612 30.82 5.18 5.14
N LEU A 613 29.71 4.82 4.50
CA LEU A 613 28.99 3.58 4.79
C LEU A 613 29.68 2.42 4.05
N VAL A 614 29.73 1.26 4.70
CA VAL A 614 30.39 0.08 4.13
C VAL A 614 29.63 -0.42 2.90
N PHE A 615 30.34 -0.52 1.79
CA PHE A 615 29.80 -0.96 0.51
C PHE A 615 30.67 -2.06 -0.10
N ASP A 616 30.10 -3.25 -0.31
CA ASP A 616 30.74 -4.42 -0.91
C ASP A 616 29.86 -4.94 -2.05
N SER A 617 29.92 -4.25 -3.20
CA SER A 617 28.97 -4.37 -4.33
C SER A 617 27.52 -3.97 -4.01
N ARG A 618 27.15 -3.99 -2.73
CA ARG A 618 25.85 -3.63 -2.15
C ARG A 618 26.07 -2.98 -0.78
N LEU A 619 25.02 -2.35 -0.23
CA LEU A 619 25.06 -1.76 1.09
C LEU A 619 25.17 -2.87 2.16
N VAL A 620 26.20 -2.82 2.99
CA VAL A 620 26.42 -3.85 4.01
C VAL A 620 25.58 -3.56 5.26
N ILE A 621 24.81 -4.55 5.70
CA ILE A 621 23.95 -4.49 6.88
C ILE A 621 24.22 -5.65 7.85
N ASN A 622 23.81 -5.46 9.11
CA ASN A 622 23.71 -6.54 10.08
C ASN A 622 22.37 -7.29 10.01
N ALA A 623 22.18 -8.30 10.85
CA ALA A 623 20.94 -9.08 10.93
C ALA A 623 19.69 -8.22 11.25
N SER A 624 19.90 -7.10 11.95
CA SER A 624 18.86 -6.14 12.36
C SER A 624 18.75 -4.94 11.41
N PHE A 625 19.12 -5.08 10.13
CA PHE A 625 19.01 -4.05 9.08
C PHE A 625 19.87 -2.78 9.24
N HIS A 626 20.65 -2.67 10.32
CA HIS A 626 21.49 -1.50 10.57
C HIS A 626 22.75 -1.57 9.71
N THR A 627 23.20 -0.40 9.28
CA THR A 627 24.52 -0.23 8.65
C THR A 627 25.60 -0.04 9.72
N SER A 628 26.80 0.43 9.34
CA SER A 628 27.82 0.88 10.29
C SER A 628 27.39 2.09 11.14
N ASP A 629 26.24 2.70 10.84
CA ASP A 629 25.64 3.80 11.59
C ASP A 629 24.24 3.38 12.08
N GLU A 630 23.99 3.44 13.38
CA GLU A 630 22.70 3.02 13.98
C GLU A 630 21.53 3.90 13.53
N ALA A 631 21.79 5.15 13.12
CA ALA A 631 20.74 6.02 12.59
C ALA A 631 20.36 5.68 11.13
N ILE A 632 21.11 4.79 10.46
CA ILE A 632 20.92 4.46 9.05
C ILE A 632 20.70 2.95 8.89
N CYS A 633 19.52 2.60 8.40
CA CYS A 633 19.14 1.23 8.05
C CYS A 633 19.09 1.05 6.54
N GLY A 634 19.34 -0.18 6.08
CA GLY A 634 19.18 -0.57 4.68
C GLY A 634 18.26 -1.78 4.57
N ALA A 635 17.40 -1.81 3.56
CA ALA A 635 16.56 -2.98 3.29
C ALA A 635 16.29 -3.22 1.80
N GLY A 636 15.94 -4.47 1.49
CA GLY A 636 15.59 -4.93 0.15
C GLY A 636 16.81 -5.28 -0.71
N PRO A 637 16.65 -5.42 -2.04
CA PRO A 637 17.71 -5.89 -2.94
C PRO A 637 19.01 -5.06 -2.96
N LEU A 638 18.97 -3.82 -2.45
CA LEU A 638 20.13 -2.95 -2.27
C LEU A 638 21.18 -3.54 -1.31
N THR A 639 20.77 -4.42 -0.40
CA THR A 639 21.58 -4.82 0.75
C THR A 639 22.32 -6.14 0.55
N LYS A 640 23.35 -6.32 1.36
CA LYS A 640 24.10 -7.55 1.57
C LYS A 640 24.40 -7.70 3.06
N TYR A 641 24.30 -8.91 3.60
CA TYR A 641 24.71 -9.17 4.98
C TYR A 641 26.23 -9.07 5.14
N SER A 642 26.68 -8.60 6.31
CA SER A 642 28.10 -8.58 6.65
C SER A 642 28.75 -9.95 6.47
N ARG A 643 29.99 -9.99 5.97
CA ARG A 643 30.75 -11.24 5.80
C ARG A 643 31.04 -11.95 7.14
N SER A 644 30.89 -11.25 8.27
CA SER A 644 30.98 -11.83 9.61
C SER A 644 29.96 -12.95 9.87
N TYR A 645 28.87 -12.98 9.11
CA TYR A 645 27.83 -14.00 9.18
C TYR A 645 28.14 -15.26 8.36
N TYR A 646 29.22 -15.27 7.56
CA TYR A 646 29.62 -16.39 6.69
C TYR A 646 28.50 -16.90 5.76
N THR A 647 27.65 -15.99 5.27
CA THR A 647 26.44 -16.28 4.48
C THR A 647 26.44 -15.50 3.16
N ASP A 648 27.44 -15.71 2.31
CA ASP A 648 27.49 -15.06 0.99
C ASP A 648 26.38 -15.55 0.03
N GLU A 649 25.76 -16.69 0.33
CA GLU A 649 24.70 -17.30 -0.48
C GLU A 649 23.31 -16.65 -0.30
N TRP A 650 23.10 -15.91 0.81
CA TRP A 650 21.84 -15.25 1.13
C TRP A 650 21.96 -13.73 1.05
N SER A 651 20.97 -13.12 0.41
CA SER A 651 20.76 -11.68 0.38
C SER A 651 19.27 -11.37 0.49
N GLN A 652 18.92 -10.13 0.84
CA GLN A 652 17.51 -9.72 0.86
C GLN A 652 16.84 -9.74 -0.52
N ALA A 653 17.61 -9.84 -1.62
CA ALA A 653 17.08 -10.05 -2.96
C ALA A 653 16.53 -11.48 -3.21
N ASN A 654 16.87 -12.44 -2.35
CA ASN A 654 16.40 -13.81 -2.42
C ASN A 654 14.97 -13.97 -1.86
N PHE A 655 14.51 -13.01 -1.06
CA PHE A 655 13.24 -13.07 -0.32
C PHE A 655 12.17 -12.14 -0.91
N ASN A 656 10.96 -12.27 -0.40
CA ASN A 656 9.84 -11.39 -0.74
C ASN A 656 10.10 -9.97 -0.20
N SER A 657 10.15 -8.97 -1.09
CA SER A 657 10.45 -7.58 -0.72
C SER A 657 9.42 -6.94 0.21
N LYS A 658 8.16 -7.39 0.16
CA LYS A 658 7.09 -6.94 1.06
C LYS A 658 7.31 -7.47 2.47
N GLU A 659 7.61 -8.76 2.63
CA GLU A 659 7.95 -9.36 3.93
C GLU A 659 9.17 -8.67 4.58
N VAL A 660 10.23 -8.44 3.80
CA VAL A 660 11.44 -7.73 4.26
C VAL A 660 11.11 -6.33 4.81
N GLY A 661 10.18 -5.61 4.17
CA GLY A 661 9.72 -4.30 4.66
C GLY A 661 8.88 -4.36 5.93
N GLN A 662 8.06 -5.41 6.07
CA GLN A 662 7.27 -5.66 7.30
C GLN A 662 8.18 -5.95 8.49
N GLU A 663 9.19 -6.79 8.28
CA GLU A 663 10.17 -7.15 9.31
C GLU A 663 11.08 -5.97 9.68
N LEU A 664 11.48 -5.14 8.71
CA LEU A 664 12.18 -3.88 9.01
C LEU A 664 11.34 -2.98 9.93
N ALA A 665 10.04 -2.85 9.67
CA ALA A 665 9.16 -2.05 10.51
C ALA A 665 8.99 -2.67 11.90
N ALA A 666 8.78 -3.99 11.97
CA ALA A 666 8.68 -4.71 13.24
C ALA A 666 9.94 -4.54 14.12
N MET A 667 11.12 -4.54 13.51
CA MET A 667 12.39 -4.32 14.21
C MET A 667 12.58 -2.88 14.71
N LEU A 668 12.07 -1.88 14.00
CA LEU A 668 12.24 -0.46 14.37
C LEU A 668 11.10 0.08 15.25
N LEU A 669 9.91 -0.54 15.23
CA LEU A 669 8.75 -0.12 16.03
C LEU A 669 9.04 0.01 17.53
N PRO A 670 9.78 -0.91 18.19
CA PRO A 670 10.14 -0.77 19.60
C PRO A 670 10.94 0.51 19.93
N LEU A 671 11.63 1.10 18.94
CA LEU A 671 12.35 2.36 19.12
C LEU A 671 11.41 3.57 19.16
N PHE A 672 10.21 3.44 18.58
CA PHE A 672 9.25 4.53 18.43
C PHE A 672 8.05 4.39 19.36
N ASP A 673 7.74 3.17 19.78
CA ASP A 673 6.56 2.84 20.57
C ASP A 673 6.91 2.66 22.06
N PRO A 674 6.63 3.65 22.92
CA PRO A 674 6.91 3.55 24.35
C PRO A 674 5.96 2.58 25.07
N THR A 675 4.94 2.04 24.39
CA THR A 675 3.99 1.08 24.98
C THR A 675 4.44 -0.37 24.83
N GLN A 676 5.46 -0.64 24.01
CA GLN A 676 6.01 -1.98 23.87
C GLN A 676 6.96 -2.28 25.04
N GLU A 677 6.86 -3.50 25.56
CA GLU A 677 7.84 -3.99 26.51
C GLU A 677 9.20 -4.13 25.81
N PRO A 678 10.30 -3.77 26.49
CA PRO A 678 11.63 -4.01 25.95
C PRO A 678 11.77 -5.50 25.65
N ALA A 679 12.18 -5.83 24.42
CA ALA A 679 12.37 -7.22 24.01
C ALA A 679 13.33 -7.93 24.98
N ASP A 680 13.03 -9.19 25.29
CA ASP A 680 13.95 -10.05 26.03
C ASP A 680 15.33 -10.05 25.36
N GLU A 681 16.40 -10.10 26.17
CA GLU A 681 17.75 -10.21 25.62
C GLU A 681 17.81 -11.42 24.68
N PRO A 682 18.23 -11.23 23.42
CA PRO A 682 18.26 -12.33 22.47
C PRO A 682 19.21 -13.42 23.00
N PRO A 683 18.91 -14.70 22.72
CA PRO A 683 19.73 -15.79 23.22
C PRO A 683 21.19 -15.64 22.76
N PRO A 684 22.17 -16.07 23.57
CA PRO A 684 23.59 -15.90 23.24
C PRO A 684 23.91 -16.52 21.87
N GLY A 685 24.47 -15.74 20.95
CA GLY A 685 24.82 -16.17 19.60
C GLY A 685 23.75 -15.93 18.52
N ALA A 686 22.55 -15.44 18.88
CA ALA A 686 21.53 -15.04 17.91
C ALA A 686 21.97 -13.85 17.04
N ASP A 687 22.87 -13.02 17.55
CA ASP A 687 23.55 -11.92 16.86
C ASP A 687 24.42 -12.37 15.68
N ARG A 688 24.68 -13.68 15.55
CA ARG A 688 25.46 -14.32 14.47
C ARG A 688 24.61 -15.03 13.42
N LEU A 689 23.28 -14.99 13.54
CA LEU A 689 22.37 -15.60 12.57
C LEU A 689 21.72 -14.51 11.72
N VAL A 690 21.47 -14.82 10.45
CA VAL A 690 20.68 -13.97 9.57
C VAL A 690 19.22 -14.44 9.57
N PRO A 691 18.25 -13.51 9.58
CA PRO A 691 16.84 -13.89 9.50
C PRO A 691 16.53 -14.53 8.14
N LEU A 692 15.78 -15.63 8.16
CA LEU A 692 15.27 -16.31 6.97
C LEU A 692 13.76 -16.09 6.88
N TYR A 693 13.34 -15.53 5.76
CA TYR A 693 11.96 -15.16 5.50
C TYR A 693 11.23 -16.26 4.72
N LYS A 694 9.92 -16.42 4.97
CA LYS A 694 9.16 -17.61 4.54
C LYS A 694 8.15 -17.33 3.43
N GLN A 695 7.75 -16.09 3.21
CA GLN A 695 6.82 -15.76 2.14
C GLN A 695 7.44 -16.07 0.79
N ALA A 696 6.58 -16.47 -0.15
CA ALA A 696 7.02 -16.84 -1.49
C ALA A 696 7.61 -15.64 -2.23
N LYS A 697 8.60 -15.92 -3.08
CA LYS A 697 9.01 -15.04 -4.15
C LYS A 697 8.05 -15.23 -5.32
N ILE A 698 7.55 -14.11 -5.85
CA ILE A 698 6.52 -14.09 -6.88
C ILE A 698 7.08 -13.39 -8.11
N GLN A 699 6.82 -13.96 -9.28
CA GLN A 699 7.14 -13.39 -10.58
C GLN A 699 5.94 -13.59 -11.51
N GLY A 700 5.37 -12.51 -12.02
CA GLY A 700 4.30 -12.53 -13.00
C GLY A 700 4.61 -11.65 -14.20
N GLY A 701 3.78 -11.76 -15.25
CA GLY A 701 3.89 -10.92 -16.44
C GLY A 701 3.14 -11.49 -17.64
N LYS A 702 3.04 -10.70 -18.71
CA LYS A 702 2.55 -11.17 -20.01
C LYS A 702 3.73 -11.67 -20.84
N LEU A 703 3.72 -12.94 -21.24
CA LEU A 703 4.77 -13.57 -22.04
C LEU A 703 4.36 -13.66 -23.52
N PRO A 704 5.33 -13.78 -24.45
CA PRO A 704 5.09 -13.87 -25.88
C PRO A 704 3.98 -14.86 -26.26
N GLY A 705 3.00 -14.39 -27.03
CA GLY A 705 1.81 -15.15 -27.41
C GLY A 705 0.57 -14.84 -26.57
N GLY A 706 0.57 -13.74 -25.82
CA GLY A 706 -0.55 -13.30 -25.00
C GLY A 706 -0.75 -14.14 -23.73
N PHE A 707 0.27 -14.86 -23.27
CA PHE A 707 0.14 -15.71 -22.09
C PHE A 707 0.32 -14.91 -20.80
N ASN A 708 -0.64 -15.03 -19.88
CA ASN A 708 -0.50 -14.59 -18.49
C ASN A 708 0.31 -15.63 -17.72
N TYR A 709 1.46 -15.21 -17.20
CA TYR A 709 2.37 -16.05 -16.43
C TYR A 709 2.33 -15.66 -14.95
N LEU A 710 2.33 -16.66 -14.09
CA LEU A 710 2.52 -16.51 -12.65
C LEU A 710 3.41 -17.65 -12.16
N HIS A 711 4.51 -17.30 -11.51
CA HIS A 711 5.38 -18.23 -10.82
C HIS A 711 5.56 -17.80 -9.37
N VAL A 712 5.32 -18.74 -8.47
CA VAL A 712 5.42 -18.57 -7.03
C VAL A 712 6.37 -19.64 -6.55
N SER A 713 7.43 -19.24 -5.86
CA SER A 713 8.45 -20.16 -5.39
C SER A 713 8.92 -19.81 -3.99
N LYS A 714 9.36 -20.84 -3.27
CA LYS A 714 10.09 -20.67 -2.02
C LYS A 714 11.38 -19.87 -2.26
N PRO A 715 11.76 -18.96 -1.35
CA PRO A 715 13.06 -18.29 -1.39
C PRO A 715 14.22 -19.29 -1.45
N ARG A 716 15.19 -19.06 -2.36
CA ARG A 716 16.35 -19.93 -2.56
C ARG A 716 17.66 -19.14 -2.45
N ALA A 717 18.67 -19.78 -1.89
CA ALA A 717 20.05 -19.28 -1.87
C ALA A 717 20.65 -19.29 -3.28
N ALA A 718 21.58 -18.39 -3.57
CA ALA A 718 22.12 -18.19 -4.92
C ALA A 718 22.94 -19.39 -5.46
N ASN A 719 23.47 -20.25 -4.58
CA ASN A 719 24.47 -21.27 -4.94
C ASN A 719 24.02 -22.72 -4.77
N LEU A 720 22.76 -22.97 -4.38
CA LEU A 720 22.27 -24.32 -4.13
C LEU A 720 21.42 -24.81 -5.31
N THR A 721 22.01 -25.67 -6.13
CA THR A 721 21.28 -26.51 -7.08
C THR A 721 20.76 -27.74 -6.33
N GLU A 722 19.60 -27.63 -5.68
CA GLU A 722 18.94 -28.83 -5.17
C GLU A 722 18.52 -29.72 -6.35
N PRO A 723 18.66 -31.06 -6.24
CA PRO A 723 18.26 -31.97 -7.30
C PRO A 723 16.77 -31.79 -7.62
N PRO A 724 16.34 -31.92 -8.90
CA PRO A 724 14.94 -31.80 -9.26
C PRO A 724 14.12 -32.86 -8.53
N LEU A 725 13.31 -32.42 -7.56
CA LEU A 725 12.36 -33.25 -6.82
C LEU A 725 11.19 -33.63 -7.74
N GLN A 726 11.43 -34.50 -8.73
CA GLN A 726 10.41 -34.90 -9.72
C GLN A 726 9.22 -35.63 -9.10
N ASP A 727 9.38 -36.25 -7.92
CA ASP A 727 8.43 -37.23 -7.38
C ASP A 727 7.10 -36.65 -6.84
N ARG A 728 6.89 -35.32 -6.82
CA ARG A 728 5.66 -34.71 -6.25
C ARG A 728 5.12 -33.53 -7.06
N ARG A 729 5.25 -33.58 -8.38
CA ARG A 729 4.72 -32.59 -9.32
C ARG A 729 3.28 -32.95 -9.74
N ILE A 730 2.35 -32.03 -9.59
CA ILE A 730 0.96 -32.14 -10.04
C ILE A 730 0.77 -31.19 -11.22
N VAL A 731 0.46 -31.71 -12.40
CA VAL A 731 0.30 -30.91 -13.63
C VAL A 731 -1.08 -31.13 -14.23
N THR A 732 -1.78 -30.04 -14.54
CA THR A 732 -3.05 -30.07 -15.27
C THR A 732 -3.02 -29.10 -16.45
N GLY A 733 -3.87 -29.39 -17.45
CA GLY A 733 -3.90 -28.66 -18.71
C GLY A 733 -2.64 -28.84 -19.55
N ARG A 734 -2.45 -27.96 -20.55
CA ARG A 734 -1.29 -27.98 -21.43
C ARG A 734 -0.84 -26.56 -21.77
N VAL A 735 0.46 -26.43 -22.03
CA VAL A 735 1.05 -25.13 -22.38
C VAL A 735 0.56 -24.64 -23.74
N GLU A 736 0.33 -25.53 -24.70
CA GLU A 736 -0.12 -25.19 -26.05
C GLU A 736 -1.56 -24.66 -26.07
N THR A 737 -2.40 -25.14 -25.15
CA THR A 737 -3.78 -24.70 -24.99
C THR A 737 -3.93 -23.48 -24.08
N GLY A 738 -2.84 -23.01 -23.47
CA GLY A 738 -2.85 -21.85 -22.60
C GLY A 738 -3.74 -22.04 -21.37
N ASN A 739 -3.72 -23.24 -20.77
CA ASN A 739 -4.39 -23.58 -19.52
C ASN A 739 -3.49 -24.43 -18.63
N TYR A 740 -2.19 -24.16 -18.64
CA TYR A 740 -1.20 -24.95 -17.91
C TYR A 740 -1.12 -24.52 -16.44
N PHE A 741 -1.25 -25.48 -15.54
CA PHE A 741 -1.14 -25.29 -14.10
C PHE A 741 -0.28 -26.39 -13.50
N CYS A 742 0.83 -26.00 -12.86
CA CYS A 742 1.76 -26.90 -12.22
C CYS A 742 1.94 -26.54 -10.75
N LEU A 743 1.74 -27.52 -9.87
CA LEU A 743 2.03 -27.45 -8.44
C LEU A 743 3.15 -28.42 -8.11
N HIS A 744 4.02 -28.01 -7.19
CA HIS A 744 5.05 -28.87 -6.63
C HIS A 744 4.93 -28.89 -5.12
N LEU A 745 4.93 -30.10 -4.56
CA LEU A 745 4.90 -30.31 -3.11
C LEU A 745 6.30 -30.64 -2.59
N ASP A 746 6.65 -30.10 -1.43
CA ASP A 746 7.89 -30.42 -0.74
C ASP A 746 7.85 -31.82 -0.08
N CYS A 747 8.92 -32.17 0.63
CA CYS A 747 9.02 -33.42 1.38
C CYS A 747 7.99 -33.54 2.52
N TYR A 748 7.41 -32.42 2.98
CA TYR A 748 6.36 -32.33 4.00
C TYR A 748 4.95 -32.19 3.41
N GLU A 749 4.80 -32.38 2.09
CA GLU A 749 3.52 -32.27 1.38
C GLU A 749 2.88 -30.86 1.43
N LEU A 750 3.68 -29.83 1.65
CA LEU A 750 3.31 -28.43 1.53
C LEU A 750 3.55 -27.95 0.09
N VAL A 751 2.68 -27.07 -0.41
CA VAL A 751 2.90 -26.41 -1.71
C VAL A 751 4.12 -25.50 -1.64
N GLU A 752 5.19 -25.88 -2.35
CA GLU A 752 6.46 -25.16 -2.38
C GLU A 752 6.58 -24.27 -3.61
N THR A 753 6.12 -24.76 -4.77
CA THR A 753 6.12 -23.96 -6.01
C THR A 753 4.80 -24.11 -6.77
N LEU A 754 4.44 -23.03 -7.46
CA LEU A 754 3.29 -22.93 -8.35
C LEU A 754 3.74 -22.23 -9.63
N THR A 755 3.41 -22.81 -10.78
CA THR A 755 3.62 -22.19 -12.10
C THR A 755 2.33 -22.27 -12.91
N CYS A 756 1.84 -21.12 -13.34
CA CYS A 756 0.64 -20.98 -14.15
C CYS A 756 0.97 -20.29 -15.48
N LEU A 757 0.43 -20.80 -16.58
CA LEU A 757 0.50 -20.18 -17.89
C LEU A 757 -0.88 -20.25 -18.55
N SER A 758 -1.55 -19.09 -18.69
CA SER A 758 -2.94 -19.02 -19.13
C SER A 758 -3.18 -17.92 -20.17
N LEU A 759 -3.96 -18.21 -21.21
CA LEU A 759 -4.45 -17.16 -22.13
C LEU A 759 -5.52 -16.28 -21.48
N LYS A 760 -6.20 -16.78 -20.45
CA LYS A 760 -7.16 -15.99 -19.65
C LYS A 760 -6.44 -15.29 -18.49
N PRO A 761 -6.93 -14.12 -18.05
CA PRO A 761 -6.44 -13.45 -16.84
C PRO A 761 -6.46 -14.38 -15.62
N LEU A 762 -5.42 -14.31 -14.80
CA LEU A 762 -5.27 -15.14 -13.60
C LEU A 762 -5.80 -14.40 -12.37
N PRO A 763 -6.64 -15.01 -11.52
CA PRO A 763 -6.97 -14.47 -10.20
C PRO A 763 -5.77 -14.65 -9.24
N VAL A 764 -4.71 -13.87 -9.44
CA VAL A 764 -3.39 -14.03 -8.80
C VAL A 764 -3.52 -14.17 -7.28
N TYR A 765 -4.26 -13.28 -6.62
CA TYR A 765 -4.43 -13.34 -5.16
C TYR A 765 -4.96 -14.70 -4.70
N ASN A 766 -5.95 -15.30 -5.38
CA ASN A 766 -6.48 -16.61 -5.01
C ASN A 766 -5.41 -17.70 -5.08
N TYR A 767 -4.57 -17.68 -6.11
CA TYR A 767 -3.51 -18.68 -6.25
C TYR A 767 -2.38 -18.49 -5.24
N LEU A 768 -2.08 -17.25 -4.85
CA LEU A 768 -1.11 -16.98 -3.78
C LEU A 768 -1.49 -17.60 -2.43
N SER A 769 -2.78 -17.88 -2.14
CA SER A 769 -3.14 -18.63 -0.91
C SER A 769 -2.77 -20.11 -0.91
N LEU A 770 -2.47 -20.69 -2.07
CA LEU A 770 -2.12 -22.11 -2.15
C LEU A 770 -0.72 -22.37 -1.59
N TYR A 771 0.20 -21.43 -1.77
CA TYR A 771 1.57 -21.55 -1.28
C TYR A 771 1.63 -21.78 0.24
N GLY A 772 2.45 -22.74 0.65
CA GLY A 772 2.63 -23.13 2.05
C GLY A 772 1.44 -23.88 2.67
N LYS A 773 0.40 -24.22 1.91
CA LYS A 773 -0.70 -25.06 2.39
C LYS A 773 -0.39 -26.54 2.20
N HIS A 774 -0.78 -27.34 3.18
CA HIS A 774 -0.66 -28.78 3.13
C HIS A 774 -1.71 -29.40 2.19
N GLN A 775 -1.34 -30.44 1.44
CA GLN A 775 -2.23 -31.07 0.45
C GLN A 775 -3.55 -31.62 1.06
N GLN A 776 -3.55 -31.94 2.36
CA GLN A 776 -4.77 -32.33 3.09
C GLN A 776 -5.79 -31.18 3.22
N LEU A 777 -5.34 -29.94 3.46
CA LEU A 777 -6.22 -28.76 3.48
C LEU A 777 -6.80 -28.46 2.10
N LEU A 778 -6.11 -28.91 1.06
CA LEU A 778 -6.54 -28.81 -0.34
C LEU A 778 -7.33 -30.06 -0.78
N GLY A 779 -7.97 -30.76 0.16
CA GLY A 779 -8.86 -31.88 -0.15
C GLY A 779 -8.15 -33.17 -0.58
N GLN A 780 -6.97 -33.46 -0.01
CA GLN A 780 -6.13 -34.61 -0.38
C GLN A 780 -5.69 -34.57 -1.85
N LEU A 781 -5.22 -33.39 -2.28
CA LEU A 781 -4.96 -33.04 -3.68
C LEU A 781 -4.14 -34.11 -4.42
N LEU A 782 -3.02 -34.55 -3.84
CA LEU A 782 -2.11 -35.51 -4.49
C LEU A 782 -2.79 -36.88 -4.69
N THR A 783 -3.56 -37.33 -3.71
CA THR A 783 -4.25 -38.62 -3.78
C THR A 783 -5.34 -38.59 -4.85
N ARG A 784 -6.14 -37.52 -4.90
CA ARG A 784 -7.21 -37.36 -5.89
C ARG A 784 -6.67 -37.18 -7.31
N TYR A 785 -5.54 -36.48 -7.46
CA TYR A 785 -4.85 -36.36 -8.73
C TYR A 785 -4.35 -37.72 -9.24
N ASN A 786 -3.70 -38.52 -8.37
CA ASN A 786 -3.25 -39.87 -8.71
C ASN A 786 -4.40 -40.83 -9.05
N GLN A 787 -5.58 -40.61 -8.47
CA GLN A 787 -6.81 -41.33 -8.80
C GLN A 787 -7.50 -40.82 -10.09
N GLY A 788 -6.97 -39.77 -10.72
CA GLY A 788 -7.56 -39.17 -11.91
C GLY A 788 -8.87 -38.41 -11.66
N LEU A 789 -9.15 -37.99 -10.41
CA LEU A 789 -10.34 -37.20 -10.07
C LEU A 789 -10.17 -35.70 -10.34
N ILE A 790 -8.92 -35.24 -10.49
CA ILE A 790 -8.58 -33.84 -10.77
C ILE A 790 -8.05 -33.75 -12.19
N HIS A 791 -8.83 -33.16 -13.08
CA HIS A 791 -8.47 -33.00 -14.49
C HIS A 791 -7.98 -31.59 -14.84
N ASP A 792 -8.40 -30.59 -14.05
CA ASP A 792 -8.11 -29.18 -14.30
C ASP A 792 -8.10 -28.44 -12.94
N LEU A 793 -6.97 -27.83 -12.59
CA LEU A 793 -6.83 -27.04 -11.36
C LEU A 793 -7.38 -25.62 -11.48
N TYR A 794 -7.74 -25.18 -12.70
CA TYR A 794 -8.42 -23.91 -12.90
C TYR A 794 -9.92 -23.96 -12.57
N ARG A 795 -10.50 -25.16 -12.41
CA ARG A 795 -11.95 -25.39 -12.24
C ARG A 795 -12.35 -25.94 -10.88
#